data_AF-A0AAN9C8H8-F1
#
_entry.id   AF-A0AAN9C8H8-F1
#
_cell.length_a   1.000
_cell.length_b   1.000
_cell.length_c   1.000
_cell.angle_alpha   90.00
_cell.angle_beta   90.00
_cell.angle_gamma   90.00
#
_symmetry.space_group_name_H-M   'P 1'
#
loop_
_entity.id
_entity.type
_entity.pdbx_description
1 polymer ?
#
loop_
_entity_poly.entity_id
_entity_poly.type
_entity_poly.pdbx_seq_one_letter_code
_entity_poly.pdbx_strand_id
1 'polypeptide(L)'
;MRLPETVKPQHYELLIHPNLTSLTFTGVVQILVEVEQDTRAIILHSKNLQISKAQLLESRHHRDLQISEFEANEQIALFADGFTFEKGNHLVHLEFYANLSDSFHGFYKGKYTTNSGEDRILASTQFEATHARAAFPCFDEPAFKANFTIRVRRESRHISISNMPKLRTVELADGLLEDQFDTTVKMSTYLVAFIICDFHSISKKSQHGVEISVYTVPEKISQAEYALNTAVTLLDFYEDYFDIPYPLPKHDLAAIPDFQSGAMENWGLSTYRESGLLFDPEKSSSSDKLGITKVIAHELAHQWFGNLVTMQWWNDLWLNEGFAKFMEYVSVNITHPELQVDDYFLEKCFTAMSVDSLISSHPISTPVENPAEISEMFDDVSYRKGACILNMLRDFLTPEAFKYGIIDYLKRHSYQNTVNAHLWESLTNICTSDGLDSGRLKLDGFCSKIRAESPASKWFMEDSVDVRAIMDTWTLQEGFPLVTVEVKGQEVILKQERYLKGEKSSKTSSTSSFLWQVPLTYITSHSSAVQRFLLKSEKDVLYLSEKVEWIKFNVDLRGYYIVHYESGGWDALIGQLQQNHTVFSSNDRASLIHDIFQLVSLEKVPLDKALNLSLYLSKESEIMPVTQGFNELVPLYKLMEKRNMEELENQMKGHLVKLFKTLIDRQRWSDDGSVSERMLRNYLLLFACVRRYPSCVSTAAERFQKWKESDGKLRLPADVSLVVYTEGARTDEGWDFLLEKYKRSASPSEKWMIKAALAYTPLTHKLQWLLERSMEGEIMKTQDLPSLVVTVSKNPKGFKLAWEFMKTNWGTLVKKFDLGSSAISRMAVGVTDQYSTREMLDEVQTFFSSLAQDQGSGLRSIQQALEKIQQNILWMDSNVPLLKAWLDMQSVQD
;
A
#
# COMPACT_ATOMS: atom_id res chain seq x y z
N MET A 1 15.27 -19.07 0.14
CA MET A 1 16.30 -19.76 0.95
C MET A 1 17.50 -18.86 1.16
N ARG A 2 18.15 -18.94 2.32
CA ARG A 2 19.28 -18.08 2.71
C ARG A 2 20.62 -18.52 2.08
N LEU A 3 21.50 -17.57 1.79
CA LEU A 3 22.89 -17.76 1.40
C LEU A 3 23.80 -17.93 2.62
N PRO A 4 25.00 -18.55 2.45
CA PRO A 4 26.04 -18.53 3.47
C PRO A 4 26.53 -17.10 3.76
N GLU A 5 26.80 -16.78 5.02
CA GLU A 5 27.34 -15.47 5.43
C GLU A 5 28.88 -15.38 5.34
N THR A 6 29.54 -16.48 4.94
CA THR A 6 31.01 -16.60 4.88
C THR A 6 31.65 -15.85 3.70
N VAL A 7 30.87 -15.45 2.70
CA VAL A 7 31.33 -14.69 1.53
C VAL A 7 30.43 -13.48 1.36
N LYS A 8 31.02 -12.28 1.34
CA LYS A 8 30.28 -11.01 1.24
C LYS A 8 30.70 -10.24 0.00
N PRO A 9 29.75 -9.75 -0.84
CA PRO A 9 30.11 -8.88 -1.93
C PRO A 9 30.53 -7.50 -1.41
N GLN A 10 31.54 -6.91 -2.03
CA GLN A 10 32.00 -5.56 -1.75
C GLN A 10 31.66 -4.62 -2.91
N HIS A 11 31.83 -5.10 -4.16
CA HIS A 11 31.62 -4.30 -5.35
C HIS A 11 31.19 -5.15 -6.55
N TYR A 12 30.31 -4.61 -7.37
CA TYR A 12 29.85 -5.20 -8.63
C TYR A 12 30.19 -4.28 -9.80
N GLU A 13 30.97 -4.76 -10.76
CA GLU A 13 31.02 -4.15 -12.10
C GLU A 13 30.04 -4.88 -13.02
N LEU A 14 28.98 -4.19 -13.41
CA LEU A 14 27.89 -4.77 -14.20
C LEU A 14 27.85 -4.13 -15.59
N LEU A 15 28.03 -4.95 -16.63
CA LEU A 15 27.79 -4.58 -18.01
C LEU A 15 26.55 -5.29 -18.53
N ILE A 16 25.57 -4.54 -19.04
CA ILE A 16 24.35 -5.06 -19.65
C ILE A 16 24.27 -4.60 -21.11
N HIS A 17 23.95 -5.53 -22.01
CA HIS A 17 23.76 -5.26 -23.43
C HIS A 17 22.45 -5.88 -23.90
N PRO A 18 21.32 -5.14 -23.79
CA PRO A 18 20.03 -5.57 -24.30
C PRO A 18 19.87 -5.25 -25.79
N ASN A 19 19.17 -6.12 -26.49
CA ASN A 19 18.69 -5.90 -27.84
C ASN A 19 17.16 -5.86 -27.81
N LEU A 20 16.60 -4.66 -28.00
CA LEU A 20 15.15 -4.43 -27.93
C LEU A 20 14.40 -4.91 -29.19
N THR A 21 15.12 -5.41 -30.20
CA THR A 21 14.55 -6.04 -31.40
C THR A 21 14.41 -7.55 -31.20
N SER A 22 15.47 -8.24 -30.76
CA SER A 22 15.42 -9.67 -30.46
C SER A 22 14.81 -9.99 -29.10
N LEU A 23 14.63 -8.97 -28.25
CA LEU A 23 14.14 -9.09 -26.86
C LEU A 23 15.00 -10.00 -26.00
N THR A 24 16.32 -9.95 -26.22
CA THR A 24 17.33 -10.68 -25.47
C THR A 24 18.36 -9.73 -24.89
N PHE A 25 19.13 -10.20 -23.90
CA PHE A 25 20.28 -9.45 -23.39
C PHE A 25 21.43 -10.38 -23.05
N THR A 26 22.63 -9.82 -23.19
CA THR A 26 23.87 -10.40 -22.67
C THR A 26 24.38 -9.53 -21.54
N GLY A 27 25.09 -10.12 -20.60
CA GLY A 27 25.68 -9.39 -19.50
C GLY A 27 26.99 -9.99 -19.02
N VAL A 28 27.77 -9.14 -18.38
CA VAL A 28 29.01 -9.50 -17.70
C VAL A 28 28.94 -8.89 -16.31
N VAL A 29 29.18 -9.71 -15.30
CA VAL A 29 29.31 -9.24 -13.92
C VAL A 29 30.68 -9.63 -13.38
N GLN A 30 31.39 -8.65 -12.81
CA GLN A 30 32.56 -8.91 -11.96
C GLN A 30 32.21 -8.55 -10.52
N ILE A 31 32.38 -9.49 -9.61
CA ILE A 31 32.02 -9.35 -8.20
C ILE A 31 33.30 -9.44 -7.38
N LEU A 32 33.69 -8.32 -6.77
CA LEU A 32 34.70 -8.33 -5.71
C LEU A 32 34.03 -8.88 -4.46
N VAL A 33 34.44 -10.06 -4.02
CA VAL A 33 33.94 -10.71 -2.80
C VAL A 33 35.03 -10.76 -1.74
N GLU A 34 34.62 -10.58 -0.50
CA GLU A 34 35.43 -10.84 0.69
C GLU A 34 35.03 -12.19 1.27
N VAL A 35 35.98 -13.12 1.31
CA VAL A 35 35.84 -14.43 1.94
C VAL A 35 36.30 -14.30 3.39
N GLU A 36 35.40 -14.48 4.35
CA GLU A 36 35.70 -14.33 5.78
C GLU A 36 36.35 -15.59 6.37
N GLN A 37 36.03 -16.75 5.79
CA GLN A 37 36.52 -18.07 6.17
C GLN A 37 36.78 -18.91 4.92
N ASP A 38 37.88 -19.68 4.92
CA ASP A 38 38.26 -20.56 3.82
C ASP A 38 37.07 -21.43 3.38
N THR A 39 36.73 -21.40 2.09
CA THR A 39 35.60 -22.14 1.54
C THR A 39 35.97 -22.83 0.23
N ARG A 40 35.25 -23.91 -0.11
CA ARG A 40 35.43 -24.63 -1.38
C ARG A 40 34.49 -24.16 -2.48
N ALA A 41 33.47 -23.39 -2.13
CA ALA A 41 32.50 -22.88 -3.08
C ALA A 41 32.00 -21.48 -2.67
N ILE A 42 31.69 -20.67 -3.67
CA ILE A 42 30.94 -19.43 -3.52
C ILE A 42 29.52 -19.71 -3.98
N ILE A 43 28.54 -19.47 -3.10
CA ILE A 43 27.12 -19.68 -3.41
C ILE A 43 26.45 -18.31 -3.56
N LEU A 44 25.71 -18.12 -4.65
CA LEU A 44 24.97 -16.88 -4.94
C LEU A 44 23.68 -17.19 -5.72
N HIS A 45 22.81 -16.20 -5.88
CA HIS A 45 21.53 -16.36 -6.55
C HIS A 45 21.63 -16.15 -8.07
N SER A 46 20.93 -16.97 -8.84
CA SER A 46 20.73 -16.82 -10.29
C SER A 46 19.43 -17.52 -10.69
N LYS A 47 18.60 -16.86 -11.50
CA LYS A 47 17.31 -17.41 -11.94
C LYS A 47 17.10 -17.12 -13.42
N ASN A 48 16.84 -18.15 -14.22
CA ASN A 48 16.57 -18.03 -15.66
C ASN A 48 17.68 -17.31 -16.46
N LEU A 49 18.93 -17.40 -15.98
CA LEU A 49 20.10 -16.87 -16.68
C LEU A 49 20.97 -18.02 -17.15
N GLN A 50 21.39 -17.98 -18.40
CA GLN A 50 22.36 -18.95 -18.93
C GLN A 50 23.76 -18.41 -18.75
N ILE A 51 24.55 -19.03 -17.87
CA ILE A 51 25.92 -18.60 -17.57
C ILE A 51 26.87 -19.32 -18.53
N SER A 52 27.43 -18.58 -19.48
CA SER A 52 28.32 -19.13 -20.52
C SER A 52 29.76 -19.29 -20.03
N LYS A 53 30.16 -18.54 -18.99
CA LYS A 53 31.54 -18.54 -18.49
C LYS A 53 31.60 -18.08 -17.04
N ALA A 54 32.41 -18.77 -16.23
CA ALA A 54 32.72 -18.38 -14.85
C ALA A 54 34.22 -18.49 -14.59
N GLN A 55 34.82 -17.44 -14.06
CA GLN A 55 36.25 -17.37 -13.78
C GLN A 55 36.54 -16.64 -12.46
N LEU A 56 37.61 -17.06 -11.79
CA LEU A 56 38.28 -16.28 -10.75
C LEU A 56 39.43 -15.50 -11.39
N LEU A 57 39.37 -14.17 -11.30
CA LEU A 57 40.39 -13.29 -11.88
C LEU A 57 41.56 -13.11 -10.92
N GLU A 58 42.68 -13.79 -11.18
CA GLU A 58 43.94 -13.64 -10.43
C GLU A 58 44.97 -12.81 -11.22
N SER A 59 46.01 -12.30 -10.53
CA SER A 59 47.01 -11.37 -11.10
C SER A 59 47.89 -11.95 -12.20
N ARG A 60 48.02 -13.29 -12.29
CA ARG A 60 48.92 -13.97 -13.24
C ARG A 60 48.16 -14.81 -14.26
N HIS A 61 47.17 -15.58 -13.82
CA HIS A 61 46.35 -16.44 -14.69
C HIS A 61 44.92 -16.48 -14.15
N HIS A 62 43.92 -16.28 -15.00
CA HIS A 62 42.54 -16.48 -14.61
C HIS A 62 42.25 -17.98 -14.47
N ARG A 63 41.48 -18.34 -13.45
CA ARG A 63 41.10 -19.73 -13.15
C ARG A 63 39.65 -19.95 -13.54
N ASP A 64 39.40 -20.95 -14.38
CA ASP A 64 38.03 -21.33 -14.71
C ASP A 64 37.33 -21.98 -13.51
N LEU A 65 36.06 -21.61 -13.31
CA LEU A 65 35.20 -22.14 -12.27
C LEU A 65 34.13 -23.04 -12.89
N GLN A 66 33.84 -24.15 -12.22
CA GLN A 66 32.68 -24.98 -12.48
C GLN A 66 31.44 -24.38 -11.81
N ILE A 67 30.27 -24.62 -12.41
CA ILE A 67 28.97 -24.13 -11.95
C ILE A 67 28.07 -25.33 -11.68
N SER A 68 27.44 -25.35 -10.50
CA SER A 68 26.34 -26.26 -10.19
C SER A 68 25.10 -25.46 -9.87
N GLU A 69 24.00 -25.74 -10.56
CA GLU A 69 22.72 -25.03 -10.38
C GLU A 69 21.81 -25.78 -9.40
N PHE A 70 21.11 -25.02 -8.57
CA PHE A 70 20.12 -25.49 -7.60
C PHE A 70 18.82 -24.69 -7.80
N GLU A 71 18.08 -25.03 -8.86
CA GLU A 71 16.90 -24.28 -9.33
C GLU A 71 15.85 -24.04 -8.23
N ALA A 72 15.57 -25.04 -7.39
CA ALA A 72 14.58 -24.94 -6.31
C ALA A 72 14.90 -23.82 -5.29
N ASN A 73 16.17 -23.47 -5.12
CA ASN A 73 16.62 -22.39 -4.25
C ASN A 73 16.97 -21.11 -5.04
N GLU A 74 16.89 -21.16 -6.37
CA GLU A 74 17.36 -20.10 -7.27
C GLU A 74 18.84 -19.75 -7.03
N GLN A 75 19.66 -20.77 -6.75
CA GLN A 75 21.07 -20.65 -6.37
C GLN A 75 22.00 -21.34 -7.37
N ILE A 76 23.24 -20.85 -7.43
CA ILE A 76 24.35 -21.51 -8.10
C ILE A 76 25.54 -21.60 -7.14
N ALA A 77 26.33 -22.67 -7.29
CA ALA A 77 27.61 -22.82 -6.62
C ALA A 77 28.75 -22.71 -7.63
N LEU A 78 29.71 -21.84 -7.35
CA LEU A 78 30.94 -21.66 -8.12
C LEU A 78 32.10 -22.32 -7.38
N PHE A 79 32.81 -23.24 -8.03
CA PHE A 79 33.88 -24.01 -7.41
C PHE A 79 34.94 -24.46 -8.43
N ALA A 80 36.08 -24.95 -7.95
CA ALA A 80 37.08 -25.62 -8.78
C ALA A 80 37.68 -26.81 -8.03
N ASP A 81 37.90 -27.92 -8.73
CA ASP A 81 38.38 -29.16 -8.12
C ASP A 81 39.75 -28.97 -7.44
N GLY A 82 39.82 -29.36 -6.16
CA GLY A 82 41.04 -29.22 -5.36
C GLY A 82 41.42 -27.77 -5.02
N PHE A 83 40.55 -26.80 -5.30
CA PHE A 83 40.77 -25.38 -4.99
C PHE A 83 40.03 -24.97 -3.70
N THR A 84 40.59 -24.03 -2.96
CA THR A 84 39.96 -23.41 -1.80
C THR A 84 40.08 -21.91 -1.96
N PHE A 85 38.95 -21.20 -1.83
CA PHE A 85 38.94 -19.76 -1.71
C PHE A 85 39.43 -19.42 -0.31
N GLU A 86 40.69 -19.00 -0.23
CA GLU A 86 41.31 -18.58 1.04
C GLU A 86 40.67 -17.28 1.55
N LYS A 87 40.70 -17.07 2.86
CA LYS A 87 40.27 -15.82 3.48
C LYS A 87 40.90 -14.60 2.80
N GLY A 88 40.08 -13.64 2.39
CA GLY A 88 40.52 -12.41 1.71
C GLY A 88 39.66 -12.06 0.49
N ASN A 89 40.19 -11.17 -0.35
CA ASN A 89 39.46 -10.65 -1.51
C ASN A 89 39.67 -11.51 -2.76
N HIS A 90 38.57 -11.80 -3.44
CA HIS A 90 38.53 -12.57 -4.69
C HIS A 90 37.67 -11.83 -5.71
N LEU A 91 38.03 -11.91 -6.99
CA LEU A 91 37.27 -11.27 -8.07
C LEU A 91 36.63 -12.34 -8.96
N VAL A 92 35.33 -12.55 -8.80
CA VAL A 92 34.55 -13.50 -9.58
C VAL A 92 34.06 -12.83 -10.86
N HIS A 93 34.21 -13.47 -12.00
CA HIS A 93 33.76 -12.98 -13.30
C HIS A 93 32.79 -13.97 -13.93
N LEU A 94 31.60 -13.49 -14.30
CA LEU A 94 30.56 -14.29 -14.94
C LEU A 94 30.09 -13.60 -16.23
N GLU A 95 29.97 -14.37 -17.30
CA GLU A 95 29.30 -13.96 -18.55
C GLU A 95 27.97 -14.73 -18.65
N PHE A 96 26.89 -14.03 -18.97
CA PHE A 96 25.54 -14.61 -19.00
C PHE A 96 24.68 -14.04 -20.11
N TYR A 97 23.61 -14.75 -20.45
CA TYR A 97 22.59 -14.28 -21.36
C TYR A 97 21.19 -14.75 -20.95
N ALA A 98 20.17 -13.97 -21.30
CA ALA A 98 18.77 -14.33 -21.10
C ALA A 98 17.84 -13.55 -22.05
N ASN A 99 16.56 -13.92 -22.04
CA ASN A 99 15.49 -13.15 -22.68
C ASN A 99 15.01 -12.06 -21.72
N LEU A 100 14.56 -10.92 -22.25
CA LEU A 100 13.81 -9.96 -21.45
C LEU A 100 12.53 -10.63 -20.93
N SER A 101 12.24 -10.41 -19.66
CA SER A 101 11.06 -10.99 -19.00
C SER A 101 9.77 -10.48 -19.65
N ASP A 102 8.81 -11.40 -19.81
CA ASP A 102 7.43 -11.11 -20.23
C ASP A 102 6.51 -10.76 -19.04
N SER A 103 7.02 -10.85 -17.80
CA SER A 103 6.32 -10.41 -16.58
C SER A 103 6.57 -8.91 -16.32
N PHE A 104 6.44 -8.47 -15.07
CA PHE A 104 6.68 -7.11 -14.61
C PHE A 104 7.88 -6.99 -13.66
N HIS A 105 8.69 -8.04 -13.54
CA HIS A 105 9.84 -8.14 -12.64
C HIS A 105 11.08 -8.66 -13.37
N GLY A 106 12.23 -8.54 -12.72
CA GLY A 106 13.54 -8.81 -13.31
C GLY A 106 13.91 -7.72 -14.30
N PHE A 107 14.62 -8.08 -15.37
CA PHE A 107 14.84 -7.18 -16.51
C PHE A 107 13.84 -7.50 -17.61
N TYR A 108 12.82 -6.64 -17.74
CA TYR A 108 11.59 -6.94 -18.46
C TYR A 108 11.32 -5.94 -19.58
N LYS A 109 10.50 -6.36 -20.56
CA LYS A 109 10.10 -5.49 -21.67
C LYS A 109 8.82 -4.72 -21.35
N GLY A 110 8.78 -3.45 -21.74
CA GLY A 110 7.58 -2.61 -21.74
C GLY A 110 7.24 -2.13 -23.15
N LYS A 111 5.99 -1.72 -23.36
CA LYS A 111 5.51 -1.24 -24.66
C LYS A 111 4.60 -0.02 -24.49
N TYR A 112 4.72 0.93 -25.41
CA TYR A 112 3.73 1.98 -25.58
C TYR A 112 3.48 2.27 -27.06
N THR A 113 2.32 2.84 -27.35
CA THR A 113 1.93 3.23 -28.71
C THR A 113 1.93 4.74 -28.81
N THR A 114 2.57 5.28 -29.84
CA THR A 114 2.61 6.71 -30.12
C THR A 114 1.27 7.19 -30.69
N ASN A 115 1.07 8.51 -30.75
CA ASN A 115 -0.06 9.16 -31.40
C ASN A 115 -0.16 8.84 -32.90
N SER A 116 0.96 8.49 -33.56
CA SER A 116 0.98 8.03 -34.95
C SER A 116 0.58 6.56 -35.11
N GLY A 117 0.36 5.83 -34.01
CA GLY A 117 0.06 4.40 -34.00
C GLY A 117 1.29 3.50 -34.07
N GLU A 118 2.50 4.04 -33.89
CA GLU A 118 3.74 3.26 -33.87
C GLU A 118 3.94 2.63 -32.48
N ASP A 119 4.27 1.35 -32.47
CA ASP A 119 4.61 0.63 -31.25
C ASP A 119 6.09 0.78 -30.90
N ARG A 120 6.38 1.28 -29.70
CA ARG A 120 7.72 1.45 -29.14
C ARG A 120 7.96 0.49 -27.99
N ILE A 121 9.17 -0.05 -27.93
CA ILE A 121 9.61 -1.01 -26.91
C ILE A 121 10.63 -0.31 -26.02
N LEU A 122 10.53 -0.56 -24.72
CA LEU A 122 11.55 -0.23 -23.74
C LEU A 122 11.93 -1.48 -22.94
N ALA A 123 13.07 -1.43 -22.26
CA ALA A 123 13.44 -2.42 -21.26
C ALA A 123 13.65 -1.72 -19.91
N SER A 124 13.07 -2.27 -18.84
CA SER A 124 13.10 -1.70 -17.49
C SER A 124 13.37 -2.79 -16.45
N THR A 125 13.74 -2.39 -15.25
CA THR A 125 14.05 -3.29 -14.13
C THR A 125 13.06 -3.10 -12.98
N GLN A 126 12.62 -4.20 -12.38
CA GLN A 126 11.91 -4.24 -11.09
C GLN A 126 12.44 -5.44 -10.31
N PHE A 127 13.20 -5.18 -9.24
CA PHE A 127 13.95 -6.23 -8.55
C PHE A 127 13.40 -6.60 -7.18
N GLU A 128 12.66 -5.72 -6.52
CA GLU A 128 12.08 -6.04 -5.23
C GLU A 128 10.99 -7.12 -5.36
N ALA A 129 11.00 -8.18 -4.55
CA ALA A 129 11.96 -8.45 -3.47
C ALA A 129 13.21 -9.23 -3.91
N THR A 130 13.06 -10.23 -4.80
CA THR A 130 14.10 -11.22 -5.09
C THR A 130 14.31 -11.45 -6.59
N HIS A 131 14.24 -10.40 -7.40
CA HIS A 131 14.31 -10.49 -8.86
C HIS A 131 15.59 -9.90 -9.47
N ALA A 132 16.52 -9.34 -8.70
CA ALA A 132 17.83 -8.94 -9.23
C ALA A 132 18.59 -10.15 -9.80
N ARG A 133 18.45 -11.31 -9.14
CA ARG A 133 18.96 -12.62 -9.60
C ARG A 133 18.45 -13.06 -10.98
N ALA A 134 17.37 -12.46 -11.49
CA ALA A 134 16.84 -12.72 -12.82
C ALA A 134 17.36 -11.75 -13.91
N ALA A 135 18.21 -10.79 -13.52
CA ALA A 135 18.87 -9.87 -14.42
C ALA A 135 20.40 -10.06 -14.41
N PHE A 136 20.99 -10.40 -13.27
CA PHE A 136 22.40 -10.77 -13.14
C PHE A 136 22.63 -11.69 -11.93
N PRO A 137 23.59 -12.62 -11.97
CA PRO A 137 23.91 -13.45 -10.82
C PRO A 137 24.48 -12.60 -9.67
N CYS A 138 23.91 -12.71 -8.47
CA CYS A 138 24.29 -11.86 -7.33
C CYS A 138 23.93 -12.45 -5.95
N PHE A 139 24.46 -11.85 -4.89
CA PHE A 139 24.05 -12.16 -3.51
C PHE A 139 22.74 -11.45 -3.18
N ASP A 140 21.64 -11.99 -3.73
CA ASP A 140 20.34 -11.32 -3.76
C ASP A 140 19.55 -11.41 -2.43
N GLU A 141 20.13 -10.86 -1.35
CA GLU A 141 19.48 -10.61 -0.05
C GLU A 141 19.80 -9.18 0.42
N PRO A 142 18.87 -8.49 1.11
CA PRO A 142 19.02 -7.07 1.42
C PRO A 142 20.23 -6.73 2.30
N ALA A 143 20.70 -7.67 3.13
CA ALA A 143 21.87 -7.49 3.99
C ALA A 143 23.22 -7.46 3.24
N PHE A 144 23.30 -8.00 2.02
CA PHE A 144 24.53 -8.02 1.23
C PHE A 144 24.70 -6.72 0.44
N LYS A 145 24.75 -5.58 1.16
CA LYS A 145 24.99 -4.27 0.54
C LYS A 145 26.37 -4.19 -0.10
N ALA A 146 26.43 -3.64 -1.31
CA ALA A 146 27.66 -3.46 -2.07
C ALA A 146 27.60 -2.17 -2.91
N ASN A 147 28.74 -1.77 -3.48
CA ASN A 147 28.80 -0.73 -4.50
C ASN A 147 28.55 -1.33 -5.89
N PHE A 148 27.96 -0.56 -6.81
CA PHE A 148 27.68 -0.99 -8.18
C PHE A 148 28.21 0.03 -9.18
N THR A 149 29.02 -0.42 -10.15
CA THR A 149 29.42 0.35 -11.32
C THR A 149 28.73 -0.24 -12.55
N ILE A 150 27.78 0.49 -13.10
CA ILE A 150 26.88 0.01 -14.16
C ILE A 150 27.33 0.56 -15.51
N ARG A 151 27.32 -0.29 -16.52
CA ARG A 151 27.54 0.04 -17.93
C ARG A 151 26.42 -0.55 -18.78
N VAL A 152 25.91 0.24 -19.71
CA VAL A 152 24.83 -0.18 -20.61
C VAL A 152 25.23 0.07 -22.05
N ARG A 153 25.20 -0.98 -22.88
CA ARG A 153 25.37 -0.88 -24.33
C ARG A 153 24.01 -0.73 -25.00
N ARG A 154 23.86 0.22 -25.91
CA ARG A 154 22.59 0.51 -26.59
C ARG A 154 22.80 1.04 -28.01
N GLU A 155 21.74 0.97 -28.80
CA GLU A 155 21.64 1.68 -30.08
C GLU A 155 21.52 3.21 -29.87
N SER A 156 21.92 3.98 -30.88
CA SER A 156 21.93 5.45 -30.84
C SER A 156 20.55 6.09 -30.66
N ARG A 157 19.47 5.41 -31.07
CA ARG A 157 18.08 5.89 -30.94
C ARG A 157 17.52 5.81 -29.52
N HIS A 158 18.14 5.02 -28.64
CA HIS A 158 17.71 4.89 -27.25
C HIS A 158 18.60 5.75 -26.35
N ILE A 159 18.10 6.12 -25.18
CA ILE A 159 18.90 6.55 -24.02
C ILE A 159 19.05 5.37 -23.06
N SER A 160 19.99 5.48 -22.12
CA SER A 160 19.99 4.66 -20.92
C SER A 160 20.09 5.54 -19.67
N ILE A 161 19.34 5.17 -18.64
CA ILE A 161 19.36 5.80 -17.31
C ILE A 161 19.50 4.70 -16.25
N SER A 162 20.17 5.00 -15.15
CA SER A 162 20.45 4.07 -14.04
C SER A 162 20.47 4.84 -12.72
N ASN A 163 20.80 4.19 -11.60
CA ASN A 163 20.83 4.78 -10.26
C ASN A 163 21.66 6.08 -10.19
N MET A 164 22.84 6.07 -10.80
CA MET A 164 23.83 7.17 -10.73
C MET A 164 23.83 8.02 -12.02
N PRO A 165 24.42 9.23 -12.00
CA PRO A 165 24.63 10.00 -13.22
C PRO A 165 25.51 9.26 -14.22
N LYS A 166 25.27 9.56 -15.50
CA LYS A 166 26.14 9.10 -16.58
C LYS A 166 27.42 9.93 -16.60
N LEU A 167 28.57 9.27 -16.45
CA LEU A 167 29.88 9.92 -16.51
C LEU A 167 30.31 10.21 -17.95
N ARG A 168 30.13 9.23 -18.85
CA ARG A 168 30.46 9.35 -20.27
C ARG A 168 29.73 8.32 -21.12
N THR A 169 29.68 8.59 -22.41
CA THR A 169 29.25 7.65 -23.45
C THR A 169 30.45 7.37 -24.37
N VAL A 170 30.75 6.09 -24.60
CA VAL A 170 31.82 5.65 -25.50
C VAL A 170 31.20 5.04 -26.75
N GLU A 171 31.68 5.44 -27.93
CA GLU A 171 31.29 4.81 -29.19
C GLU A 171 32.06 3.50 -29.38
N LEU A 172 31.34 2.41 -29.67
CA LEU A 172 31.89 1.09 -29.93
C LEU A 172 31.85 0.77 -31.42
N ALA A 173 32.42 -0.38 -31.80
CA ALA A 173 32.22 -0.93 -33.15
C ALA A 173 30.72 -1.10 -33.47
N ASP A 174 30.40 -1.09 -34.76
CA ASP A 174 29.04 -1.32 -35.29
C ASP A 174 27.99 -0.24 -34.90
N GLY A 175 28.43 0.94 -34.45
CA GLY A 175 27.56 2.09 -34.15
C GLY A 175 26.81 2.00 -32.82
N LEU A 176 27.19 1.04 -31.96
CA LEU A 176 26.69 0.94 -30.58
C LEU A 176 27.34 1.98 -29.67
N LEU A 177 26.61 2.39 -28.64
CA LEU A 177 27.07 3.31 -27.61
C LEU A 177 27.12 2.58 -26.26
N GLU A 178 28.19 2.75 -25.50
CA GLU A 178 28.31 2.28 -24.12
C GLU A 178 28.24 3.46 -23.16
N ASP A 179 27.14 3.56 -22.42
CA ASP A 179 26.99 4.52 -21.33
C ASP A 179 27.65 3.95 -20.06
N GLN A 180 28.51 4.75 -19.43
CA GLN A 180 29.18 4.41 -18.18
C GLN A 180 28.65 5.31 -17.07
N PHE A 181 28.04 4.70 -16.05
CA PHE A 181 27.48 5.39 -14.90
C PHE A 181 28.49 5.48 -13.76
N ASP A 182 28.32 6.47 -12.89
CA ASP A 182 29.14 6.58 -11.68
C ASP A 182 28.87 5.42 -10.73
N THR A 183 29.80 5.19 -9.80
CA THR A 183 29.68 4.12 -8.82
C THR A 183 28.67 4.49 -7.75
N THR A 184 27.74 3.59 -7.45
CA THR A 184 26.74 3.82 -6.39
C THR A 184 27.41 3.87 -5.01
N VAL A 185 26.71 4.45 -4.04
CA VAL A 185 26.95 4.17 -2.62
C VAL A 185 26.67 2.69 -2.29
N LYS A 186 26.99 2.25 -1.07
CA LYS A 186 26.63 0.90 -0.61
C LYS A 186 25.11 0.76 -0.54
N MET A 187 24.55 -0.17 -1.31
CA MET A 187 23.11 -0.42 -1.37
C MET A 187 22.81 -1.89 -1.62
N SER A 188 21.56 -2.31 -1.39
CA SER A 188 21.10 -3.68 -1.61
C SER A 188 20.84 -3.95 -3.10
N THR A 189 20.91 -5.23 -3.51
CA THR A 189 20.72 -5.65 -4.91
C THR A 189 19.36 -5.27 -5.48
N TYR A 190 18.30 -5.33 -4.67
CA TYR A 190 16.93 -5.03 -5.11
C TYR A 190 16.73 -3.56 -5.54
N LEU A 191 17.66 -2.66 -5.18
CA LEU A 191 17.63 -1.23 -5.53
C LEU A 191 18.38 -0.91 -6.82
N VAL A 192 19.10 -1.88 -7.41
CA VAL A 192 19.75 -1.67 -8.70
C VAL A 192 18.68 -1.41 -9.77
N ALA A 193 18.90 -0.40 -10.61
CA ALA A 193 17.99 -0.07 -11.69
C ALA A 193 18.71 0.37 -12.96
N PHE A 194 18.17 -0.02 -14.10
CA PHE A 194 18.54 0.54 -15.40
C PHE A 194 17.38 0.43 -16.40
N ILE A 195 17.23 1.46 -17.22
CA ILE A 195 16.15 1.58 -18.20
C ILE A 195 16.74 1.94 -19.55
N ILE A 196 16.31 1.25 -20.61
CA ILE A 196 16.68 1.53 -22.00
C ILE A 196 15.39 1.88 -22.75
N CYS A 197 15.29 3.13 -23.20
CA CYS A 197 14.06 3.70 -23.76
C CYS A 197 14.37 4.91 -24.67
N ASP A 198 13.35 5.60 -25.15
CA ASP A 198 13.39 6.86 -25.89
C ASP A 198 12.56 7.96 -25.17
N PHE A 199 12.55 7.93 -23.84
CA PHE A 199 11.83 8.91 -23.02
C PHE A 199 12.42 10.31 -23.13
N HIS A 200 11.57 11.30 -22.89
CA HIS A 200 11.96 12.69 -22.67
C HIS A 200 11.93 12.99 -21.18
N SER A 201 12.67 14.02 -20.76
CA SER A 201 12.67 14.49 -19.38
C SER A 201 12.56 16.00 -19.26
N ILE A 202 12.05 16.43 -18.10
CA ILE A 202 12.15 17.78 -17.57
C ILE A 202 12.90 17.71 -16.24
N SER A 203 13.71 18.73 -15.95
CA SER A 203 14.60 18.72 -14.78
C SER A 203 14.54 20.04 -14.01
N LYS A 204 14.77 19.95 -12.69
CA LYS A 204 14.86 21.09 -11.78
C LYS A 204 15.83 20.73 -10.65
N LYS A 205 16.61 21.70 -10.19
CA LYS A 205 17.49 21.51 -9.02
C LYS A 205 16.72 21.80 -7.74
N SER A 206 16.94 20.98 -6.71
CA SER A 206 16.48 21.20 -5.34
C SER A 206 17.23 22.36 -4.68
N GLN A 207 16.79 22.82 -3.50
CA GLN A 207 17.49 23.86 -2.75
C GLN A 207 18.86 23.40 -2.27
N HIS A 208 19.01 22.10 -2.00
CA HIS A 208 20.27 21.46 -1.63
C HIS A 208 21.15 21.07 -2.84
N GLY A 209 20.71 21.37 -4.06
CA GLY A 209 21.51 21.24 -5.28
C GLY A 209 21.41 19.90 -6.01
N VAL A 210 20.51 19.01 -5.58
CA VAL A 210 20.22 17.73 -6.24
C VAL A 210 19.48 17.99 -7.55
N GLU A 211 19.94 17.39 -8.65
CA GLU A 211 19.23 17.46 -9.93
C GLU A 211 18.09 16.44 -9.98
N ILE A 212 16.84 16.90 -10.03
CA ILE A 212 15.66 16.04 -10.07
C ILE A 212 15.09 16.07 -11.49
N SER A 213 14.82 14.90 -12.06
CA SER A 213 14.26 14.78 -13.40
C SER A 213 13.05 13.86 -13.43
N VAL A 214 12.03 14.21 -14.20
CA VAL A 214 10.89 13.32 -14.47
C VAL A 214 10.96 12.84 -15.91
N TYR A 215 11.05 11.52 -16.09
CA TYR A 215 11.12 10.84 -17.39
C TYR A 215 9.77 10.23 -17.75
N THR A 216 9.35 10.39 -19.00
CA THR A 216 8.14 9.77 -19.55
C THR A 216 8.23 9.62 -21.06
N VAL A 217 7.31 8.85 -21.65
CA VAL A 217 7.13 8.82 -23.11
C VAL A 217 6.99 10.25 -23.67
N PRO A 218 7.57 10.57 -24.84
CA PRO A 218 7.64 11.94 -25.35
C PRO A 218 6.30 12.69 -25.38
N GLU A 219 5.22 12.00 -25.70
CA GLU A 219 3.88 12.57 -25.89
C GLU A 219 3.17 12.95 -24.59
N LYS A 220 3.68 12.48 -23.44
CA LYS A 220 3.12 12.76 -22.12
C LYS A 220 3.99 13.71 -21.30
N ILE A 221 5.06 14.27 -21.87
CA ILE A 221 6.00 15.13 -21.14
C ILE A 221 5.34 16.36 -20.51
N SER A 222 4.24 16.86 -21.09
CA SER A 222 3.45 17.96 -20.53
C SER A 222 2.75 17.62 -19.21
N GLN A 223 2.62 16.34 -18.87
CA GLN A 223 1.98 15.88 -17.63
C GLN A 223 2.98 15.69 -16.47
N ALA A 224 4.27 15.90 -16.72
CA ALA A 224 5.35 15.66 -15.76
C ALA A 224 5.60 16.82 -14.78
N GLU A 225 5.15 18.03 -15.12
CA GLU A 225 5.50 19.26 -14.38
C GLU A 225 5.03 19.25 -12.92
N TYR A 226 3.84 18.69 -12.67
CA TYR A 226 3.33 18.57 -11.30
C TYR A 226 4.25 17.67 -10.46
N ALA A 227 4.57 16.47 -10.97
CA ALA A 227 5.46 15.54 -10.28
C ALA A 227 6.84 16.13 -10.01
N LEU A 228 7.42 16.87 -10.98
CA LEU A 228 8.72 17.50 -10.81
C LEU A 228 8.71 18.50 -9.65
N ASN A 229 7.70 19.37 -9.59
CA ASN A 229 7.60 20.38 -8.53
C ASN A 229 7.32 19.74 -7.16
N THR A 230 6.47 18.71 -7.13
CA THR A 230 6.15 17.95 -5.92
C THR A 230 7.39 17.22 -5.39
N ALA A 231 8.15 16.55 -6.26
CA ALA A 231 9.37 15.83 -5.89
C ALA A 231 10.46 16.76 -5.34
N VAL A 232 10.65 17.94 -5.96
CA VAL A 232 11.58 18.96 -5.45
C VAL A 232 11.21 19.40 -4.04
N THR A 233 9.94 19.72 -3.82
CA THR A 233 9.45 20.20 -2.52
C THR A 233 9.59 19.11 -1.45
N LEU A 234 9.25 17.87 -1.78
CA LEU A 234 9.32 16.75 -0.84
C LEU A 234 10.76 16.32 -0.54
N LEU A 235 11.66 16.33 -1.51
CA LEU A 235 13.07 15.99 -1.27
C LEU A 235 13.71 17.04 -0.35
N ASP A 236 13.50 18.34 -0.60
CA ASP A 236 13.96 19.42 0.28
C ASP A 236 13.39 19.23 1.70
N PHE A 237 12.10 18.91 1.82
CA PHE A 237 11.48 18.63 3.11
C PHE A 237 12.14 17.46 3.84
N TYR A 238 12.42 16.34 3.17
CA TYR A 238 13.00 15.17 3.83
C TYR A 238 14.45 15.41 4.28
N GLU A 239 15.25 16.14 3.50
CA GLU A 239 16.60 16.56 3.90
C GLU A 239 16.55 17.40 5.19
N ASP A 240 15.67 18.41 5.23
CA ASP A 240 15.48 19.29 6.39
C ASP A 240 14.87 18.56 7.60
N TYR A 241 13.92 17.65 7.35
CA TYR A 241 13.21 16.94 8.39
C TYR A 241 14.11 15.89 9.05
N PHE A 242 14.90 15.14 8.29
CA PHE A 242 15.78 14.11 8.83
C PHE A 242 17.16 14.64 9.24
N ASP A 243 17.51 15.88 8.87
CA ASP A 243 18.85 16.45 9.11
C ASP A 243 19.96 15.52 8.56
N ILE A 244 19.68 14.95 7.38
CA ILE A 244 20.54 14.03 6.64
C ILE A 244 20.34 14.35 5.14
N PRO A 245 21.36 14.87 4.45
CA PRO A 245 21.27 15.17 3.02
C PRO A 245 21.00 13.91 2.19
N TYR A 246 20.31 14.10 1.07
CA TYR A 246 20.20 13.06 0.06
C TYR A 246 21.58 12.85 -0.58
N PRO A 247 22.14 11.62 -0.56
CA PRO A 247 23.57 11.45 -0.83
C PRO A 247 23.94 11.42 -2.32
N LEU A 248 22.97 11.32 -3.23
CA LEU A 248 23.26 11.20 -4.66
C LEU A 248 23.12 12.56 -5.36
N PRO A 249 23.92 12.84 -6.40
CA PRO A 249 23.88 14.11 -7.12
C PRO A 249 22.58 14.34 -7.93
N LYS A 250 21.80 13.28 -8.17
CA LYS A 250 20.54 13.33 -8.91
C LYS A 250 19.49 12.38 -8.36
N HIS A 251 18.22 12.65 -8.67
CA HIS A 251 17.11 11.74 -8.46
C HIS A 251 16.15 11.78 -9.65
N ASP A 252 16.01 10.66 -10.35
CA ASP A 252 15.12 10.53 -11.50
C ASP A 252 13.83 9.82 -11.09
N LEU A 253 12.69 10.30 -11.58
CA LEU A 253 11.38 9.67 -11.46
C LEU A 253 10.91 9.24 -12.84
N ALA A 254 10.75 7.95 -13.10
CA ALA A 254 10.40 7.43 -14.43
C ALA A 254 8.97 6.85 -14.47
N ALA A 255 8.09 7.42 -15.31
CA ALA A 255 6.77 6.87 -15.60
C ALA A 255 6.88 5.69 -16.58
N ILE A 256 6.72 4.47 -16.07
CA ILE A 256 6.82 3.24 -16.85
C ILE A 256 5.44 2.84 -17.38
N PRO A 257 5.28 2.65 -18.71
CA PRO A 257 4.01 2.27 -19.31
C PRO A 257 3.43 0.94 -18.82
N ASP A 258 4.29 -0.03 -18.48
CA ASP A 258 3.92 -1.36 -17.97
C ASP A 258 4.62 -1.61 -16.63
N PHE A 259 3.87 -1.55 -15.52
CA PHE A 259 4.40 -1.62 -14.17
C PHE A 259 3.38 -2.29 -13.22
N GLN A 260 3.81 -3.29 -12.44
CA GLN A 260 2.90 -4.08 -11.59
C GLN A 260 2.50 -3.35 -10.32
N SER A 261 3.46 -2.78 -9.59
CA SER A 261 3.19 -2.07 -8.33
C SER A 261 2.68 -0.65 -8.58
N GLY A 262 2.55 0.17 -7.53
CA GLY A 262 2.28 1.60 -7.70
C GLY A 262 3.51 2.35 -8.19
N ALA A 263 4.62 2.12 -7.51
CA ALA A 263 5.96 2.62 -7.79
C ALA A 263 7.01 1.70 -7.14
N MET A 264 8.29 2.07 -7.24
CA MET A 264 9.45 1.40 -6.64
C MET A 264 10.57 2.43 -6.42
N GLU A 265 11.27 2.33 -5.29
CA GLU A 265 12.12 3.38 -4.74
C GLU A 265 13.59 3.36 -5.21
N ASN A 266 13.90 2.68 -6.32
CA ASN A 266 15.28 2.37 -6.71
C ASN A 266 16.19 3.61 -6.57
N TRP A 267 17.30 3.48 -5.86
CA TRP A 267 18.03 4.65 -5.34
C TRP A 267 18.55 5.54 -6.48
N GLY A 268 18.00 6.76 -6.58
CA GLY A 268 18.32 7.71 -7.65
C GLY A 268 17.55 7.52 -8.96
N LEU A 269 16.75 6.45 -9.12
CA LEU A 269 15.91 6.20 -10.28
C LEU A 269 14.60 5.52 -9.84
N SER A 270 13.72 6.25 -9.14
CA SER A 270 12.43 5.72 -8.74
C SER A 270 11.53 5.51 -9.97
N THR A 271 10.78 4.41 -9.99
CA THR A 271 9.94 4.02 -11.12
C THR A 271 8.47 4.00 -10.71
N TYR A 272 7.57 4.40 -11.61
CA TYR A 272 6.17 4.61 -11.29
C TYR A 272 5.28 4.05 -12.39
N ARG A 273 4.08 3.58 -12.03
CA ARG A 273 2.98 3.59 -13.01
C ARG A 273 2.77 5.00 -13.51
N GLU A 274 2.37 5.15 -14.78
CA GLU A 274 1.99 6.46 -15.32
C GLU A 274 0.92 7.16 -14.47
N SER A 275 -0.07 6.42 -13.95
CA SER A 275 -1.12 6.95 -13.06
C SER A 275 -0.62 7.35 -11.66
N GLY A 276 0.58 6.93 -11.27
CA GLY A 276 1.22 7.29 -10.00
C GLY A 276 2.14 8.51 -10.10
N LEU A 277 2.37 9.05 -11.31
CA LEU A 277 3.32 10.15 -11.54
C LEU A 277 2.77 11.27 -12.42
N LEU A 278 2.03 10.94 -13.48
CA LEU A 278 1.63 11.92 -14.49
C LEU A 278 0.29 12.57 -14.14
N PHE A 279 0.27 13.90 -14.17
CA PHE A 279 -0.91 14.71 -13.87
C PHE A 279 -1.30 15.59 -15.06
N ASP A 280 -2.51 15.37 -15.57
CA ASP A 280 -3.15 16.21 -16.58
C ASP A 280 -4.13 17.19 -15.90
N PRO A 281 -3.89 18.51 -15.88
CA PRO A 281 -4.75 19.49 -15.21
C PRO A 281 -6.20 19.55 -15.74
N GLU A 282 -6.43 19.12 -16.99
CA GLU A 282 -7.75 19.17 -17.62
C GLU A 282 -8.57 17.89 -17.36
N LYS A 283 -7.91 16.78 -17.02
CA LYS A 283 -8.54 15.45 -16.92
C LYS A 283 -8.36 14.73 -15.60
N SER A 284 -7.36 15.10 -14.81
CA SER A 284 -7.05 14.45 -13.54
C SER A 284 -7.87 15.08 -12.41
N SER A 285 -8.46 14.23 -11.58
CA SER A 285 -9.29 14.64 -10.45
C SER A 285 -8.45 15.12 -9.26
N SER A 286 -9.11 15.69 -8.27
CA SER A 286 -8.49 16.00 -6.97
C SER A 286 -7.93 14.75 -6.27
N SER A 287 -8.61 13.60 -6.41
CA SER A 287 -8.14 12.32 -5.88
C SER A 287 -6.89 11.82 -6.60
N ASP A 288 -6.77 12.04 -7.92
CA ASP A 288 -5.56 11.69 -8.68
C ASP A 288 -4.38 12.53 -8.20
N LYS A 289 -4.58 13.84 -8.01
CA LYS A 289 -3.56 14.76 -7.48
C LYS A 289 -3.05 14.31 -6.11
N LEU A 290 -3.97 13.98 -5.19
CA LEU A 290 -3.65 13.45 -3.87
C LEU A 290 -2.88 12.12 -3.97
N GLY A 291 -3.35 11.20 -4.82
CA GLY A 291 -2.70 9.90 -5.04
C GLY A 291 -1.26 10.04 -5.54
N ILE A 292 -1.04 10.85 -6.59
CA ILE A 292 0.29 11.12 -7.15
C ILE A 292 1.22 11.73 -6.10
N THR A 293 0.74 12.72 -5.34
CA THR A 293 1.53 13.38 -4.29
C THR A 293 1.98 12.38 -3.23
N LYS A 294 1.07 11.51 -2.78
CA LYS A 294 1.37 10.48 -1.79
C LYS A 294 2.35 9.44 -2.32
N VAL A 295 2.20 8.97 -3.55
CA VAL A 295 3.14 8.00 -4.13
C VAL A 295 4.53 8.62 -4.26
N ILE A 296 4.66 9.86 -4.73
CA ILE A 296 5.96 10.56 -4.76
C ILE A 296 6.53 10.71 -3.34
N ALA A 297 5.70 11.08 -2.36
CA ALA A 297 6.14 11.20 -0.97
C ALA A 297 6.62 9.86 -0.38
N HIS A 298 5.97 8.76 -0.74
CA HIS A 298 6.33 7.39 -0.34
C HIS A 298 7.72 7.01 -0.87
N GLU A 299 7.92 7.10 -2.19
CA GLU A 299 9.20 6.75 -2.82
C GLU A 299 10.36 7.63 -2.35
N LEU A 300 10.10 8.92 -2.09
CA LEU A 300 11.12 9.83 -1.56
C LEU A 300 11.44 9.55 -0.09
N ALA A 301 10.47 9.11 0.72
CA ALA A 301 10.74 8.67 2.09
C ALA A 301 11.64 7.42 2.13
N HIS A 302 11.45 6.50 1.18
CA HIS A 302 12.29 5.31 1.06
C HIS A 302 13.77 5.58 0.82
N GLN A 303 14.13 6.77 0.31
CA GLN A 303 15.53 7.15 0.14
C GLN A 303 16.27 7.17 1.50
N TRP A 304 15.55 7.35 2.61
CA TRP A 304 16.04 7.15 3.98
C TRP A 304 15.60 5.81 4.57
N PHE A 305 14.30 5.49 4.50
CA PHE A 305 13.69 4.27 5.04
C PHE A 305 13.55 3.16 3.98
N GLY A 306 14.66 2.51 3.69
CA GLY A 306 14.75 1.40 2.74
C GLY A 306 16.08 1.43 2.01
N ASN A 307 16.51 2.60 1.54
CA ASN A 307 17.75 2.74 0.80
C ASN A 307 18.95 2.98 1.72
N LEU A 308 18.93 4.12 2.43
CA LEU A 308 19.98 4.48 3.39
C LEU A 308 20.05 3.47 4.53
N VAL A 309 18.91 3.20 5.17
CA VAL A 309 18.75 2.18 6.20
C VAL A 309 17.75 1.15 5.71
N THR A 310 18.17 -0.12 5.61
CA THR A 310 17.35 -1.21 5.04
C THR A 310 17.07 -2.23 6.13
N MET A 311 15.90 -2.88 6.16
CA MET A 311 15.74 -4.08 6.99
C MET A 311 16.83 -5.13 6.71
N GLN A 312 17.23 -5.88 7.73
CA GLN A 312 18.24 -6.94 7.59
C GLN A 312 17.70 -8.12 6.78
N TRP A 313 16.42 -8.43 6.96
CA TRP A 313 15.72 -9.44 6.20
C TRP A 313 14.23 -9.09 6.09
N TRP A 314 13.53 -9.72 5.16
CA TRP A 314 12.15 -9.43 4.78
C TRP A 314 11.13 -9.65 5.91
N ASN A 315 11.49 -10.35 7.00
CA ASN A 315 10.64 -10.46 8.19
C ASN A 315 10.34 -9.08 8.81
N ASP A 316 11.25 -8.11 8.64
CA ASP A 316 11.11 -6.73 9.15
C ASP A 316 10.84 -5.73 8.01
N LEU A 317 10.24 -6.16 6.90
CA LEU A 317 9.89 -5.29 5.75
C LEU A 317 9.15 -4.01 6.17
N TRP A 318 8.33 -4.08 7.23
CA TRP A 318 7.60 -2.94 7.77
C TRP A 318 8.50 -1.77 8.22
N LEU A 319 9.79 -2.00 8.50
CA LEU A 319 10.76 -0.93 8.79
C LEU A 319 10.98 -0.01 7.58
N ASN A 320 10.80 -0.53 6.38
CA ASN A 320 10.75 0.26 5.16
C ASN A 320 9.31 0.75 4.95
N GLU A 321 8.37 -0.18 4.79
CA GLU A 321 7.05 0.10 4.23
C GLU A 321 6.09 0.80 5.19
N GLY A 322 6.12 0.43 6.46
CA GLY A 322 5.36 1.11 7.51
C GLY A 322 5.84 2.55 7.69
N PHE A 323 7.15 2.79 7.60
CA PHE A 323 7.74 4.13 7.68
C PHE A 323 7.45 4.98 6.46
N ALA A 324 7.66 4.48 5.26
CA ALA A 324 7.34 5.23 4.04
C ALA A 324 5.85 5.56 3.98
N LYS A 325 4.97 4.61 4.33
CA LYS A 325 3.52 4.84 4.44
C LYS A 325 3.17 5.91 5.47
N PHE A 326 3.83 5.89 6.63
CA PHE A 326 3.65 6.90 7.68
C PHE A 326 4.14 8.29 7.24
N MET A 327 5.31 8.35 6.60
CA MET A 327 5.93 9.60 6.15
C MET A 327 5.15 10.29 5.03
N GLU A 328 4.35 9.57 4.24
CA GLU A 328 3.38 10.20 3.32
C GLU A 328 2.52 11.24 4.03
N TYR A 329 1.98 10.89 5.19
CA TYR A 329 1.05 11.77 5.90
C TYR A 329 1.80 12.91 6.57
N VAL A 330 2.95 12.62 7.19
CA VAL A 330 3.78 13.65 7.82
C VAL A 330 4.26 14.69 6.79
N SER A 331 4.79 14.25 5.65
CA SER A 331 5.38 15.15 4.66
C SER A 331 4.33 15.90 3.85
N VAL A 332 3.27 15.23 3.39
CA VAL A 332 2.23 15.85 2.57
C VAL A 332 1.40 16.84 3.38
N ASN A 333 1.15 16.57 4.67
CA ASN A 333 0.45 17.52 5.53
C ASN A 333 1.22 18.85 5.70
N ILE A 334 2.56 18.81 5.66
CA ILE A 334 3.40 19.99 5.80
C ILE A 334 3.64 20.68 4.44
N THR A 335 3.93 19.90 3.40
CA THR A 335 4.30 20.43 2.08
C THR A 335 3.11 20.83 1.22
N HIS A 336 1.96 20.16 1.40
CA HIS A 336 0.74 20.35 0.64
C HIS A 336 -0.50 20.34 1.57
N PRO A 337 -0.59 21.27 2.54
CA PRO A 337 -1.68 21.29 3.52
C PRO A 337 -3.07 21.45 2.86
N GLU A 338 -3.14 21.99 1.64
CA GLU A 338 -4.38 22.10 0.87
C GLU A 338 -4.98 20.75 0.46
N LEU A 339 -4.19 19.67 0.52
CA LEU A 339 -4.64 18.31 0.22
C LEU A 339 -5.30 17.60 1.40
N GLN A 340 -5.23 18.17 2.62
CA GLN A 340 -5.90 17.68 3.82
C GLN A 340 -5.66 16.19 4.10
N VAL A 341 -4.41 15.73 3.92
CA VAL A 341 -4.09 14.29 3.91
C VAL A 341 -4.41 13.58 5.23
N ASP A 342 -4.29 14.28 6.36
CA ASP A 342 -4.52 13.75 7.72
C ASP A 342 -5.94 13.20 7.90
N ASP A 343 -6.95 13.80 7.25
CA ASP A 343 -8.33 13.33 7.31
C ASP A 343 -8.43 11.87 6.84
N TYR A 344 -7.60 11.47 5.88
CA TYR A 344 -7.63 10.16 5.24
C TYR A 344 -6.70 9.11 5.88
N PHE A 345 -6.01 9.44 6.98
CA PHE A 345 -5.12 8.48 7.64
C PHE A 345 -5.91 7.32 8.25
N LEU A 346 -7.05 7.66 8.86
CA LEU A 346 -7.95 6.78 9.57
C LEU A 346 -8.36 5.53 8.76
N GLU A 347 -8.69 5.74 7.48
CA GLU A 347 -9.09 4.69 6.55
C GLU A 347 -8.03 3.57 6.45
N LYS A 348 -6.74 3.90 6.60
CA LYS A 348 -5.66 2.92 6.54
C LYS A 348 -5.68 2.01 7.75
N CYS A 349 -5.94 2.55 8.93
CA CYS A 349 -6.06 1.77 10.15
C CYS A 349 -7.29 0.85 10.11
N PHE A 350 -8.44 1.33 9.65
CA PHE A 350 -9.62 0.47 9.47
C PHE A 350 -9.39 -0.66 8.47
N THR A 351 -8.69 -0.38 7.36
CA THR A 351 -8.38 -1.44 6.39
C THR A 351 -7.47 -2.49 7.00
N ALA A 352 -6.42 -2.07 7.72
CA ALA A 352 -5.53 -2.98 8.43
C ALA A 352 -6.30 -3.83 9.46
N MET A 353 -7.18 -3.21 10.25
CA MET A 353 -8.03 -3.90 11.23
C MET A 353 -8.95 -4.95 10.58
N SER A 354 -9.39 -4.75 9.33
CA SER A 354 -10.21 -5.73 8.63
C SER A 354 -9.48 -7.05 8.35
N VAL A 355 -8.17 -7.01 8.08
CA VAL A 355 -7.34 -8.20 7.88
C VAL A 355 -6.82 -8.71 9.23
N ASP A 356 -6.44 -7.80 10.11
CA ASP A 356 -5.81 -8.11 11.39
C ASP A 356 -6.78 -8.67 12.44
N SER A 357 -8.08 -8.57 12.19
CA SER A 357 -9.13 -9.21 12.99
C SER A 357 -9.42 -10.66 12.60
N LEU A 358 -8.70 -11.20 11.61
CA LEU A 358 -8.80 -12.58 11.14
C LEU A 358 -7.83 -13.49 11.91
N ILE A 359 -8.13 -14.79 11.95
CA ILE A 359 -7.22 -15.80 12.53
C ILE A 359 -6.00 -15.93 11.62
N SER A 360 -6.23 -15.82 10.30
CA SER A 360 -5.23 -15.80 9.23
C SER A 360 -4.36 -14.53 9.13
N SER A 361 -4.44 -13.61 10.10
CA SER A 361 -3.47 -12.51 10.20
C SER A 361 -2.08 -13.03 10.61
N HIS A 362 -1.12 -12.12 10.74
CA HIS A 362 0.22 -12.39 11.24
C HIS A 362 0.75 -11.17 12.02
N PRO A 363 1.77 -11.37 12.89
CA PRO A 363 2.48 -10.25 13.49
C PRO A 363 3.14 -9.38 12.42
N ILE A 364 3.32 -8.08 12.68
CA ILE A 364 3.98 -7.16 11.74
C ILE A 364 5.37 -7.65 11.37
N SER A 365 6.10 -8.18 12.35
CA SER A 365 7.36 -8.88 12.13
C SER A 365 7.16 -10.38 12.28
N THR A 366 7.29 -11.11 11.18
CA THR A 366 7.10 -12.56 11.14
C THR A 366 8.13 -13.23 10.23
N PRO A 367 8.64 -14.43 10.58
CA PRO A 367 9.59 -15.15 9.74
C PRO A 367 9.02 -15.45 8.34
N VAL A 368 9.88 -15.32 7.32
CA VAL A 368 9.62 -15.69 5.92
C VAL A 368 10.92 -16.19 5.27
N GLU A 369 10.84 -17.12 4.33
CA GLU A 369 12.03 -17.76 3.75
C GLU A 369 12.05 -17.83 2.21
N ASN A 370 10.92 -18.18 1.60
CA ASN A 370 10.83 -18.34 0.14
C ASN A 370 10.25 -17.09 -0.55
N PRO A 371 10.47 -16.90 -1.87
CA PRO A 371 10.02 -15.70 -2.57
C PRO A 371 8.50 -15.41 -2.47
N ALA A 372 7.66 -16.44 -2.40
CA ALA A 372 6.22 -16.26 -2.27
C ALA A 372 5.86 -15.73 -0.88
N GLU A 373 6.41 -16.32 0.19
CA GLU A 373 6.24 -15.83 1.57
C GLU A 373 6.77 -14.40 1.75
N ILE A 374 7.92 -14.09 1.14
CA ILE A 374 8.49 -12.73 1.13
C ILE A 374 7.51 -11.78 0.43
N SER A 375 6.95 -12.18 -0.71
CA SER A 375 5.96 -11.37 -1.44
C SER A 375 4.67 -11.16 -0.64
N GLU A 376 4.26 -12.12 0.18
CA GLU A 376 3.11 -11.97 1.08
C GLU A 376 3.33 -10.97 2.22
N MET A 377 4.58 -10.56 2.49
CA MET A 377 4.85 -9.47 3.45
C MET A 377 4.48 -8.10 2.89
N PHE A 378 4.30 -7.95 1.57
CA PHE A 378 3.88 -6.71 0.93
C PHE A 378 2.35 -6.55 1.02
N ASP A 379 1.84 -6.41 2.24
CA ASP A 379 0.42 -6.43 2.55
C ASP A 379 -0.04 -5.28 3.47
N ASP A 380 -1.34 -5.26 3.80
CA ASP A 380 -1.90 -4.19 4.64
C ASP A 380 -1.37 -4.21 6.09
N VAL A 381 -0.75 -5.31 6.56
CA VAL A 381 -0.12 -5.38 7.88
C VAL A 381 1.20 -4.62 7.87
N SER A 382 2.13 -4.95 6.96
CA SER A 382 3.44 -4.26 6.90
C SER A 382 3.30 -2.76 6.61
N TYR A 383 2.42 -2.40 5.66
CA TYR A 383 2.24 -1.00 5.27
C TYR A 383 1.34 -0.24 6.25
N ARG A 384 0.09 -0.67 6.42
CA ARG A 384 -0.94 0.15 7.08
C ARG A 384 -0.92 -0.03 8.59
N LYS A 385 -0.87 -1.27 9.10
CA LYS A 385 -0.71 -1.49 10.56
C LYS A 385 0.60 -0.86 11.03
N GLY A 386 1.70 -1.09 10.29
CA GLY A 386 3.00 -0.43 10.52
C GLY A 386 2.87 1.10 10.68
N ALA A 387 2.24 1.77 9.71
CA ALA A 387 2.02 3.22 9.80
C ALA A 387 1.13 3.64 10.98
N CYS A 388 0.06 2.90 11.26
CA CYS A 388 -0.86 3.19 12.35
C CYS A 388 -0.20 3.09 13.72
N ILE A 389 0.65 2.07 13.94
CA ILE A 389 1.37 1.94 15.22
C ILE A 389 2.48 2.99 15.36
N LEU A 390 3.09 3.45 14.27
CA LEU A 390 4.03 4.57 14.29
C LEU A 390 3.32 5.89 14.63
N ASN A 391 2.12 6.12 14.08
CA ASN A 391 1.32 7.30 14.43
C ASN A 391 0.87 7.27 15.90
N MET A 392 0.45 6.12 16.40
CA MET A 392 0.14 5.91 17.82
C MET A 392 1.36 6.19 18.71
N LEU A 393 2.53 5.68 18.33
CA LEU A 393 3.78 5.91 19.07
C LEU A 393 4.20 7.38 19.03
N ARG A 394 4.07 8.05 17.89
CA ARG A 394 4.32 9.50 17.77
C ARG A 394 3.40 10.32 18.66
N ASP A 395 2.11 9.96 18.72
CA ASP A 395 1.16 10.62 19.62
C ASP A 395 1.49 10.36 21.10
N PHE A 396 1.98 9.17 21.42
CA PHE A 396 2.41 8.80 22.77
C PHE A 396 3.70 9.52 23.22
N LEU A 397 4.73 9.58 22.37
CA LEU A 397 6.04 10.18 22.69
C LEU A 397 6.09 11.69 22.53
N THR A 398 5.16 12.29 21.77
CA THR A 398 5.21 13.62 21.12
C THR A 398 5.91 13.63 19.76
N PRO A 399 5.47 14.51 18.83
CA PRO A 399 6.10 14.68 17.51
C PRO A 399 7.60 14.95 17.55
N GLU A 400 8.06 15.78 18.48
CA GLU A 400 9.44 16.22 18.59
C GLU A 400 10.34 15.06 19.04
N ALA A 401 9.96 14.37 20.13
CA ALA A 401 10.71 13.23 20.63
C ALA A 401 10.80 12.10 19.59
N PHE A 402 9.67 11.79 18.94
CA PHE A 402 9.64 10.80 17.86
C PHE A 402 10.60 11.20 16.72
N LYS A 403 10.53 12.45 16.25
CA LYS A 403 11.44 12.96 15.20
C LYS A 403 12.91 12.78 15.59
N TYR A 404 13.31 13.15 16.80
CA TYR A 404 14.71 13.01 17.23
C TYR A 404 15.17 11.54 17.29
N GLY A 405 14.35 10.64 17.80
CA GLY A 405 14.70 9.21 17.83
C GLY A 405 14.83 8.61 16.43
N ILE A 406 14.03 9.08 15.47
CA ILE A 406 14.16 8.70 14.06
C ILE A 406 15.46 9.25 13.44
N ILE A 407 15.85 10.49 13.73
CA ILE A 407 17.11 11.04 13.24
C ILE A 407 18.30 10.25 13.80
N ASP A 408 18.30 9.91 15.10
CA ASP A 408 19.36 9.08 15.71
C ASP A 408 19.43 7.70 15.05
N TYR A 409 18.28 7.05 14.83
CA TYR A 409 18.18 5.77 14.12
C TYR A 409 18.80 5.84 12.72
N LEU A 410 18.39 6.83 11.90
CA LEU A 410 18.89 6.96 10.53
C LEU A 410 20.39 7.27 10.49
N LYS A 411 20.89 8.15 11.36
CA LYS A 411 22.32 8.48 11.44
C LYS A 411 23.17 7.30 11.91
N ARG A 412 22.73 6.57 12.94
CA ARG A 412 23.46 5.42 13.49
C ARG A 412 23.58 4.27 12.50
N HIS A 413 22.55 4.03 11.69
CA HIS A 413 22.46 2.86 10.81
C HIS A 413 22.62 3.18 9.31
N SER A 414 23.08 4.40 8.97
CA SER A 414 23.29 4.81 7.58
C SER A 414 24.20 3.85 6.80
N TYR A 415 23.74 3.45 5.62
CA TYR A 415 24.37 2.46 4.72
C TYR A 415 24.49 1.04 5.29
N GLN A 416 23.70 0.73 6.32
CA GLN A 416 23.66 -0.58 6.98
C GLN A 416 22.24 -1.14 6.96
N ASN A 417 22.06 -2.23 7.72
CA ASN A 417 20.79 -2.88 7.90
C ASN A 417 20.35 -2.89 9.36
N THR A 418 19.04 -3.03 9.60
CA THR A 418 18.44 -3.01 10.93
C THR A 418 17.42 -4.12 11.16
N VAL A 419 17.18 -4.41 12.43
CA VAL A 419 16.06 -5.24 12.94
C VAL A 419 15.21 -4.38 13.86
N ASN A 420 14.02 -4.86 14.23
CA ASN A 420 13.08 -4.10 15.09
C ASN A 420 13.70 -3.49 16.34
N ALA A 421 14.57 -4.23 17.04
CA ALA A 421 15.18 -3.79 18.28
C ALA A 421 15.99 -2.48 18.12
N HIS A 422 16.70 -2.30 17.00
CA HIS A 422 17.50 -1.10 16.76
C HIS A 422 16.66 0.18 16.70
N LEU A 423 15.44 0.09 16.15
CA LEU A 423 14.51 1.21 16.11
C LEU A 423 14.04 1.59 17.53
N TRP A 424 13.64 0.58 18.32
CA TRP A 424 13.18 0.81 19.69
C TRP A 424 14.28 1.34 20.60
N GLU A 425 15.52 0.86 20.43
CA GLU A 425 16.68 1.39 21.13
C GLU A 425 16.90 2.88 20.84
N SER A 426 16.78 3.29 19.57
CA SER A 426 16.93 4.69 19.16
C SER A 426 15.80 5.58 19.71
N LEU A 427 14.56 5.08 19.75
CA LEU A 427 13.40 5.79 20.30
C LEU A 427 13.36 5.80 21.85
N THR A 428 14.04 4.87 22.52
CA THR A 428 14.14 4.84 23.99
C THR A 428 15.20 5.82 24.50
N ASN A 429 16.33 5.96 23.79
CA ASN A 429 17.53 6.66 24.26
C ASN A 429 17.57 8.18 24.00
N ILE A 430 16.44 8.80 23.64
CA ILE A 430 16.34 10.22 23.20
C ILE A 430 16.98 11.20 24.20
N CYS A 431 16.94 10.91 25.50
CA CYS A 431 17.41 11.80 26.57
C CYS A 431 18.87 11.54 27.04
N THR A 432 19.57 10.55 26.46
CA THR A 432 20.87 10.07 26.98
C THR A 432 22.05 10.27 26.03
N SER A 433 21.83 10.79 24.81
CA SER A 433 22.92 10.98 23.85
C SER A 433 23.75 12.23 24.18
N ASP A 434 24.99 11.99 24.64
CA ASP A 434 26.04 13.01 24.85
C ASP A 434 26.43 13.79 23.57
N GLY A 435 25.82 13.49 22.41
CA GLY A 435 26.04 14.18 21.13
C GLY A 435 25.35 15.55 21.00
N LEU A 436 24.63 16.00 22.01
CA LEU A 436 23.83 17.25 22.03
C LEU A 436 24.65 18.53 22.30
N ASP A 437 25.99 18.47 22.27
CA ASP A 437 26.87 19.60 22.63
C ASP A 437 27.06 20.66 21.52
N SER A 438 26.39 20.52 20.38
CA SER A 438 26.39 21.51 19.29
C SER A 438 25.30 22.58 19.46
N GLY A 439 25.28 23.24 20.62
CA GLY A 439 24.91 24.67 20.79
C GLY A 439 23.57 25.23 20.24
N ARG A 440 22.65 24.43 19.67
CA ARG A 440 21.41 24.96 19.07
C ARG A 440 20.09 24.49 19.67
N LEU A 441 20.03 23.41 20.45
CA LEU A 441 18.74 22.88 20.91
C LEU A 441 18.83 22.32 22.33
N LYS A 442 18.81 23.20 23.34
CA LYS A 442 18.30 22.81 24.66
C LYS A 442 16.80 22.57 24.49
N LEU A 443 16.37 21.33 24.64
CA LEU A 443 14.96 20.93 24.63
C LEU A 443 14.22 21.65 25.76
N ASP A 444 13.49 22.72 25.43
CA ASP A 444 12.50 23.29 26.32
C ASP A 444 11.34 22.28 26.47
N GLY A 445 11.37 21.50 27.55
CA GLY A 445 10.23 20.71 28.04
C GLY A 445 10.37 19.20 28.03
N PHE A 446 10.96 18.56 27.00
CA PHE A 446 11.00 17.09 26.92
C PHE A 446 12.15 16.45 27.71
N CYS A 447 13.37 17.01 27.61
CA CYS A 447 14.52 16.62 28.44
C CYS A 447 14.77 17.57 29.61
N SER A 448 13.94 18.61 29.77
CA SER A 448 14.05 19.61 30.83
C SER A 448 13.23 19.17 32.05
N LYS A 449 13.85 19.16 33.23
CA LYS A 449 13.28 18.74 34.52
C LYS A 449 12.18 19.69 35.08
N ILE A 450 11.47 20.48 34.25
CA ILE A 450 10.58 21.56 34.74
C ILE A 450 9.09 21.21 34.53
N ARG A 451 8.32 21.40 35.62
CA ARG A 451 7.09 20.72 36.03
C ARG A 451 5.78 21.42 35.63
N ALA A 452 4.73 20.63 35.41
CA ALA A 452 3.34 20.98 35.76
C ALA A 452 2.59 19.72 36.22
N GLU A 453 2.23 19.67 37.50
CA GLU A 453 1.49 18.55 38.12
C GLU A 453 -0.02 18.69 37.85
N SER A 454 -0.62 17.71 37.16
CA SER A 454 -2.07 17.52 37.12
C SER A 454 -2.43 16.25 37.91
N PRO A 455 -3.36 16.30 38.88
CA PRO A 455 -3.72 15.13 39.71
C PRO A 455 -4.38 13.97 38.94
N ALA A 456 -4.72 14.15 37.65
CA ALA A 456 -5.44 13.17 36.84
C ALA A 456 -4.53 12.29 35.95
N SER A 457 -3.24 12.60 35.82
CA SER A 457 -2.31 11.80 35.02
C SER A 457 -1.66 10.72 35.88
N LYS A 458 -2.11 9.46 35.74
CA LYS A 458 -1.42 8.27 36.31
C LYS A 458 -0.13 7.92 35.55
N TRP A 459 0.17 8.65 34.47
CA TRP A 459 1.45 8.65 33.78
C TRP A 459 2.16 9.97 34.10
N PHE A 460 3.24 9.89 34.87
CA PHE A 460 4.17 11.00 35.02
C PHE A 460 5.28 10.80 34.00
N MET A 461 5.70 11.86 33.31
CA MET A 461 6.91 11.88 32.46
C MET A 461 8.21 11.56 33.24
N GLU A 462 8.12 11.19 34.52
CA GLU A 462 9.22 10.77 35.40
C GLU A 462 9.52 9.25 35.33
N ASP A 463 8.62 8.42 34.79
CA ASP A 463 8.92 6.99 34.60
C ASP A 463 9.82 6.78 33.38
N SER A 464 10.87 5.94 33.50
CA SER A 464 11.67 5.52 32.35
C SER A 464 10.77 4.84 31.31
N VAL A 465 10.53 5.51 30.19
CA VAL A 465 9.69 4.98 29.10
C VAL A 465 10.48 3.89 28.37
N ASP A 466 10.04 2.65 28.54
CA ASP A 466 10.55 1.51 27.77
C ASP A 466 9.71 1.38 26.49
N VAL A 467 10.15 2.04 25.42
CA VAL A 467 9.46 1.99 24.11
C VAL A 467 9.45 0.56 23.58
N ARG A 468 10.51 -0.20 23.80
CA ARG A 468 10.61 -1.59 23.38
C ARG A 468 9.53 -2.44 24.04
N ALA A 469 9.36 -2.34 25.36
CA ALA A 469 8.34 -3.10 26.08
C ALA A 469 6.91 -2.78 25.62
N ILE A 470 6.65 -1.56 25.14
CA ILE A 470 5.37 -1.20 24.53
C ILE A 470 5.29 -1.80 23.13
N MET A 471 6.24 -1.48 22.26
CA MET A 471 6.14 -1.72 20.83
C MET A 471 6.37 -3.18 20.42
N ASP A 472 7.12 -3.96 21.20
CA ASP A 472 7.23 -5.41 21.01
C ASP A 472 5.84 -6.07 21.12
N THR A 473 4.94 -5.55 21.97
CA THR A 473 3.55 -6.06 22.03
C THR A 473 2.75 -5.79 20.76
N TRP A 474 3.12 -4.77 19.98
CA TRP A 474 2.42 -4.37 18.76
C TRP A 474 3.01 -4.96 17.49
N THR A 475 4.30 -5.34 17.49
CA THR A 475 4.98 -5.90 16.31
C THR A 475 5.13 -7.41 16.33
N LEU A 476 5.22 -8.03 17.51
CA LEU A 476 5.47 -9.48 17.66
C LEU A 476 4.21 -10.30 17.96
N GLN A 477 3.05 -9.66 18.04
CA GLN A 477 1.74 -10.31 18.20
C GLN A 477 0.82 -9.90 17.05
N GLU A 478 0.07 -10.85 16.50
CA GLU A 478 -1.00 -10.58 15.54
C GLU A 478 -2.25 -10.01 16.22
N GLY A 479 -3.08 -9.30 15.44
CA GLY A 479 -4.29 -8.69 15.94
C GLY A 479 -4.08 -7.39 16.73
N PHE A 480 -5.17 -6.94 17.34
CA PHE A 480 -5.25 -5.71 18.11
C PHE A 480 -6.25 -5.85 19.27
N PRO A 481 -6.16 -5.01 20.32
CA PRO A 481 -7.05 -5.11 21.46
C PRO A 481 -8.41 -4.44 21.20
N LEU A 482 -9.45 -5.08 21.72
CA LEU A 482 -10.72 -4.47 22.09
C LEU A 482 -10.61 -3.96 23.54
N VAL A 483 -10.87 -2.68 23.74
CA VAL A 483 -10.93 -2.04 25.06
C VAL A 483 -12.38 -1.87 25.47
N THR A 484 -12.83 -2.61 26.50
CA THR A 484 -14.14 -2.45 27.11
C THR A 484 -14.07 -1.41 28.23
N VAL A 485 -15.00 -0.47 28.20
CA VAL A 485 -15.13 0.66 29.12
C VAL A 485 -16.47 0.54 29.86
N GLU A 486 -16.40 0.47 31.18
CA GLU A 486 -17.58 0.49 32.05
C GLU A 486 -17.48 1.67 33.02
N VAL A 487 -18.46 2.57 33.00
CA VAL A 487 -18.49 3.77 33.85
C VAL A 487 -19.45 3.57 35.02
N LYS A 488 -18.94 3.70 36.25
CA LYS A 488 -19.69 3.62 37.52
C LYS A 488 -19.48 4.90 38.33
N GLY A 489 -20.28 5.92 38.01
CA GLY A 489 -20.16 7.23 38.65
C GLY A 489 -18.88 7.94 38.19
N GLN A 490 -17.86 8.00 39.06
CA GLN A 490 -16.53 8.56 38.73
C GLN A 490 -15.50 7.46 38.41
N GLU A 491 -15.83 6.20 38.70
CA GLU A 491 -14.96 5.06 38.44
C GLU A 491 -15.13 4.60 36.99
N VAL A 492 -14.03 4.52 36.23
CA VAL A 492 -14.02 4.01 34.86
C VAL A 492 -13.16 2.75 34.84
N ILE A 493 -13.84 1.61 34.68
CA ILE A 493 -13.23 0.29 34.63
C ILE A 493 -12.85 0.01 33.18
N LEU A 494 -11.59 -0.35 32.96
CA LEU A 494 -11.02 -0.67 31.67
C LEU A 494 -10.64 -2.14 31.62
N LYS A 495 -11.00 -2.82 30.55
CA LYS A 495 -10.58 -4.20 30.26
C LYS A 495 -10.10 -4.29 28.82
N GLN A 496 -8.98 -4.96 28.56
CA GLN A 496 -8.54 -5.31 27.21
C GLN A 496 -8.67 -6.81 26.94
N GLU A 497 -9.00 -7.16 25.70
CA GLU A 497 -8.97 -8.52 25.16
C GLU A 497 -8.64 -8.47 23.66
N ARG A 498 -8.10 -9.54 23.06
CA ARG A 498 -7.87 -9.58 21.61
C ARG A 498 -9.20 -9.44 20.87
N TYR A 499 -9.29 -8.54 19.91
CA TYR A 499 -10.40 -8.50 18.96
C TYR A 499 -10.19 -9.56 17.88
N LEU A 500 -11.15 -10.49 17.74
CA LEU A 500 -11.09 -11.56 16.75
C LEU A 500 -12.48 -11.85 16.19
N LYS A 501 -12.64 -11.78 14.87
CA LYS A 501 -13.94 -12.02 14.21
C LYS A 501 -14.21 -13.51 14.05
N GLY A 502 -15.43 -13.94 14.38
CA GLY A 502 -15.94 -15.28 14.06
C GLY A 502 -15.74 -16.35 15.15
N GLU A 503 -15.01 -16.06 16.22
CA GLU A 503 -15.00 -16.92 17.40
C GLU A 503 -16.26 -16.62 18.23
N LYS A 504 -17.27 -17.50 18.20
CA LYS A 504 -18.24 -17.55 19.29
C LYS A 504 -17.42 -17.73 20.56
N SER A 505 -17.80 -17.09 21.66
CA SER A 505 -17.11 -17.14 22.96
C SER A 505 -17.05 -18.54 23.62
N SER A 506 -16.69 -19.57 22.87
CA SER A 506 -16.32 -20.89 23.35
C SER A 506 -14.90 -20.81 23.88
N LYS A 507 -14.81 -20.83 25.21
CA LYS A 507 -13.63 -21.19 25.99
C LYS A 507 -12.97 -22.47 25.43
N THR A 508 -12.10 -22.38 24.43
CA THR A 508 -11.07 -23.37 24.04
C THR A 508 -10.47 -22.90 22.71
N SER A 509 -9.24 -22.38 22.66
CA SER A 509 -8.03 -23.23 22.73
C SER A 509 -6.74 -22.40 22.90
N SER A 510 -5.82 -22.95 23.70
CA SER A 510 -4.40 -22.56 23.93
C SER A 510 -4.06 -21.11 24.32
N THR A 511 -4.04 -20.87 25.62
CA THR A 511 -2.94 -20.24 26.41
C THR A 511 -1.82 -19.48 25.67
N SER A 512 -2.13 -18.38 24.97
CA SER A 512 -1.31 -17.16 25.03
C SER A 512 -2.24 -16.03 25.46
N SER A 513 -1.98 -15.42 26.61
CA SER A 513 -2.73 -14.22 27.01
C SER A 513 -2.24 -13.06 26.16
N PHE A 514 -2.89 -12.80 25.03
CA PHE A 514 -2.67 -11.59 24.25
C PHE A 514 -2.84 -10.38 25.16
N LEU A 515 -1.78 -9.59 25.28
CA LEU A 515 -1.74 -8.42 26.13
C LEU A 515 -0.93 -7.34 25.42
N TRP A 516 -1.49 -6.13 25.35
CA TRP A 516 -0.83 -4.96 24.79
C TRP A 516 -0.59 -3.93 25.89
N GLN A 517 0.49 -3.17 25.75
CA GLN A 517 0.60 -1.90 26.47
C GLN A 517 -0.09 -0.82 25.63
N VAL A 518 -1.32 -0.48 25.99
CA VAL A 518 -2.19 0.37 25.16
C VAL A 518 -2.13 1.83 25.65
N PRO A 519 -1.57 2.77 24.87
CA PRO A 519 -1.59 4.19 25.20
C PRO A 519 -2.98 4.77 24.92
N LEU A 520 -3.88 4.64 25.89
CA LEU A 520 -5.25 5.13 25.78
C LEU A 520 -5.30 6.65 25.81
N THR A 521 -6.16 7.22 24.98
CA THR A 521 -6.57 8.62 25.05
C THR A 521 -8.07 8.73 25.29
N TYR A 522 -8.53 9.77 25.98
CA TYR A 522 -9.97 10.03 26.14
C TYR A 522 -10.33 11.51 26.33
N ILE A 523 -11.58 11.85 26.02
CA ILE A 523 -12.27 13.10 26.33
C ILE A 523 -13.62 12.82 26.99
N THR A 524 -14.23 13.83 27.59
CA THR A 524 -15.50 13.69 28.33
C THR A 524 -16.47 14.83 28.01
N SER A 525 -17.73 14.70 28.43
CA SER A 525 -18.74 15.75 28.29
C SER A 525 -18.36 17.10 28.93
N HIS A 526 -17.45 17.11 29.91
CA HIS A 526 -17.04 18.33 30.62
C HIS A 526 -15.66 18.85 30.17
N SER A 527 -14.87 18.05 29.44
CA SER A 527 -13.53 18.43 29.02
C SER A 527 -13.17 17.86 27.65
N SER A 528 -12.88 18.74 26.71
CA SER A 528 -12.31 18.43 25.39
C SER A 528 -10.78 18.25 25.42
N ALA A 529 -10.12 18.51 26.55
CA ALA A 529 -8.68 18.29 26.68
C ALA A 529 -8.37 16.78 26.70
N VAL A 530 -7.51 16.33 25.78
CA VAL A 530 -7.12 14.92 25.64
C VAL A 530 -6.39 14.44 26.87
N GLN A 531 -7.00 13.50 27.59
CA GLN A 531 -6.39 12.80 28.71
C GLN A 531 -5.70 11.52 28.22
N ARG A 532 -4.66 11.07 28.93
CA ARG A 532 -3.83 9.92 28.54
C ARG A 532 -3.72 8.91 29.68
N PHE A 533 -3.77 7.62 29.34
CA PHE A 533 -3.66 6.51 30.29
C PHE A 533 -2.99 5.30 29.63
N LEU A 534 -1.90 4.77 30.19
CA LEU A 534 -1.22 3.59 29.65
C LEU A 534 -1.75 2.32 30.31
N LEU A 535 -2.59 1.55 29.61
CA LEU A 535 -3.14 0.29 30.09
C LEU A 535 -2.13 -0.84 29.88
N LYS A 536 -1.48 -1.28 30.97
CA LYS A 536 -0.43 -2.34 30.95
C LYS A 536 -0.94 -3.73 31.35
N SER A 537 -2.09 -3.80 32.02
CA SER A 537 -2.71 -5.03 32.53
C SER A 537 -3.99 -5.36 31.75
N GLU A 538 -4.48 -6.59 31.91
CA GLU A 538 -5.77 -7.02 31.32
C GLU A 538 -6.92 -6.11 31.80
N LYS A 539 -6.87 -5.69 33.06
CA LYS A 539 -7.86 -4.81 33.69
C LYS A 539 -7.18 -3.73 34.52
N ASP A 540 -7.70 -2.52 34.47
CA ASP A 540 -7.29 -1.41 35.34
C ASP A 540 -8.49 -0.47 35.57
N VAL A 541 -8.32 0.50 36.45
CA VAL A 541 -9.32 1.49 36.81
C VAL A 541 -8.70 2.89 36.79
N LEU A 542 -9.39 3.81 36.14
CA LEU A 542 -9.14 5.26 36.24
C LEU A 542 -10.30 5.94 36.96
N TYR A 543 -10.00 7.03 37.66
CA TYR A 543 -10.97 7.82 38.41
C TYR A 543 -11.08 9.21 37.79
N LEU A 544 -12.30 9.59 37.40
CA LEU A 544 -12.62 10.92 36.89
C LEU A 544 -12.74 11.91 38.06
N SER A 545 -12.40 13.17 37.83
CA SER A 545 -12.57 14.24 38.81
C SER A 545 -14.03 14.50 39.17
N GLU A 546 -14.94 14.19 38.25
CA GLU A 546 -16.38 14.39 38.38
C GLU A 546 -17.17 13.38 37.54
N LYS A 547 -18.49 13.29 37.78
CA LYS A 547 -19.37 12.46 36.97
C LYS A 547 -19.61 13.15 35.63
N VAL A 548 -19.59 12.38 34.54
CA VAL A 548 -19.75 12.89 33.17
C VAL A 548 -20.92 12.20 32.48
N GLU A 549 -21.53 12.87 31.51
CA GLU A 549 -22.66 12.35 30.73
C GLU A 549 -22.20 11.27 29.73
N TRP A 550 -21.02 11.45 29.16
CA TRP A 550 -20.36 10.49 28.28
C TRP A 550 -18.84 10.62 28.39
N ILE A 551 -18.16 9.54 28.01
CA ILE A 551 -16.71 9.45 27.84
C ILE A 551 -16.43 8.83 26.47
N LYS A 552 -15.47 9.40 25.73
CA LYS A 552 -15.03 8.90 24.42
C LYS A 552 -13.54 8.60 24.50
N PHE A 553 -13.19 7.33 24.33
CA PHE A 553 -11.80 6.86 24.22
C PHE A 553 -11.33 6.82 22.76
N ASN A 554 -10.01 6.74 22.59
CA ASN A 554 -9.32 6.75 21.30
C ASN A 554 -9.64 8.02 20.48
N VAL A 555 -9.22 9.15 21.03
CA VAL A 555 -9.47 10.47 20.42
C VAL A 555 -8.83 10.52 19.03
N ASP A 556 -9.63 10.87 18.02
CA ASP A 556 -9.26 10.89 16.60
C ASP A 556 -8.76 9.54 16.02
N LEU A 557 -9.01 8.42 16.73
CA LEU A 557 -8.46 7.10 16.44
C LEU A 557 -6.92 7.08 16.26
N ARG A 558 -6.20 7.83 17.10
CA ARG A 558 -4.73 7.79 17.04
C ARG A 558 -4.13 6.47 17.52
N GLY A 559 -4.88 5.69 18.31
CA GLY A 559 -4.49 4.37 18.77
C GLY A 559 -5.03 3.24 17.90
N TYR A 560 -4.23 2.18 17.74
CA TYR A 560 -4.60 0.99 16.96
C TYR A 560 -5.42 0.00 17.81
N TYR A 561 -6.57 0.43 18.30
CA TYR A 561 -7.48 -0.38 19.12
C TYR A 561 -8.93 0.10 18.95
N ILE A 562 -9.89 -0.79 19.21
CA ILE A 562 -11.32 -0.46 19.16
C ILE A 562 -11.92 -0.38 20.57
N VAL A 563 -13.04 0.33 20.74
CA VAL A 563 -13.63 0.57 22.06
C VAL A 563 -15.08 0.07 22.14
N HIS A 564 -15.40 -0.67 23.21
CA HIS A 564 -16.76 -1.05 23.58
C HIS A 564 -17.20 -0.33 24.86
N TYR A 565 -18.39 0.27 24.84
CA TYR A 565 -18.96 0.98 25.99
C TYR A 565 -20.14 0.20 26.60
N GLU A 566 -19.97 -0.31 27.82
CA GLU A 566 -21.02 -1.03 28.56
C GLU A 566 -21.94 -0.06 29.34
N SER A 567 -22.92 -0.60 30.05
CA SER A 567 -23.73 0.12 31.06
C SER A 567 -24.39 1.42 30.55
N GLY A 568 -24.88 1.41 29.31
CA GLY A 568 -25.56 2.56 28.68
C GLY A 568 -24.62 3.57 28.00
N GLY A 569 -23.30 3.32 27.97
CA GLY A 569 -22.35 4.24 27.34
C GLY A 569 -22.60 4.45 25.85
N TRP A 570 -22.95 3.39 25.10
CA TRP A 570 -23.37 3.54 23.69
C TRP A 570 -24.63 4.40 23.54
N ASP A 571 -25.60 4.27 24.44
CA ASP A 571 -26.84 5.05 24.36
C ASP A 571 -26.57 6.55 24.60
N ALA A 572 -25.64 6.87 25.52
CA ALA A 572 -25.19 8.25 25.75
C ALA A 572 -24.47 8.83 24.51
N LEU A 573 -23.57 8.07 23.89
CA LEU A 573 -22.84 8.50 22.68
C LEU A 573 -23.79 8.66 21.47
N ILE A 574 -24.72 7.73 21.27
CA ILE A 574 -25.75 7.81 20.23
C ILE A 574 -26.64 9.03 20.46
N GLY A 575 -27.09 9.25 21.70
CA GLY A 575 -27.87 10.44 22.08
C GLY A 575 -27.13 11.73 21.76
N GLN A 576 -25.83 11.81 22.09
CA GLN A 576 -24.98 12.96 21.77
C GLN A 576 -24.85 13.17 20.25
N LEU A 577 -24.62 12.12 19.46
CA LEU A 577 -24.56 12.22 17.98
C LEU A 577 -25.87 12.73 17.38
N GLN A 578 -27.01 12.24 17.87
CA GLN A 578 -28.33 12.65 17.38
C GLN A 578 -28.68 14.09 17.76
N GLN A 579 -28.29 14.55 18.95
CA GLN A 579 -28.54 15.89 19.45
C GLN A 579 -27.56 16.91 18.86
N ASN A 580 -26.26 16.67 19.01
CA ASN A 580 -25.19 17.52 18.49
C ASN A 580 -23.92 16.70 18.22
N HIS A 581 -23.79 16.18 17.00
CA HIS A 581 -22.62 15.39 16.58
C HIS A 581 -21.31 16.21 16.55
N THR A 582 -21.37 17.53 16.39
CA THR A 582 -20.18 18.38 16.24
C THR A 582 -19.31 18.51 17.50
N VAL A 583 -19.80 18.00 18.63
CA VAL A 583 -19.01 17.87 19.88
C VAL A 583 -17.84 16.89 19.70
N PHE A 584 -18.01 15.88 18.86
CA PHE A 584 -16.94 14.96 18.46
C PHE A 584 -16.28 15.45 17.18
N SER A 585 -14.97 15.24 17.04
CA SER A 585 -14.27 15.50 15.78
C SER A 585 -14.81 14.61 14.65
N SER A 586 -14.51 14.97 13.39
CA SER A 586 -14.86 14.15 12.22
C SER A 586 -14.36 12.69 12.37
N ASN A 587 -13.11 12.54 12.85
CA ASN A 587 -12.47 11.24 13.03
C ASN A 587 -13.03 10.47 14.23
N ASP A 588 -13.39 11.15 15.33
CA ASP A 588 -14.08 10.51 16.45
C ASP A 588 -15.43 9.93 16.00
N ARG A 589 -16.19 10.68 15.19
CA ARG A 589 -17.46 10.20 14.65
C ARG A 589 -17.30 8.99 13.74
N ALA A 590 -16.31 9.04 12.84
CA ALA A 590 -15.96 7.89 12.00
C ALA A 590 -15.52 6.67 12.85
N SER A 591 -14.72 6.86 13.91
CA SER A 591 -14.33 5.79 14.84
C SER A 591 -15.52 5.15 15.55
N LEU A 592 -16.50 5.95 15.98
CA LEU A 592 -17.71 5.44 16.63
C LEU A 592 -18.57 4.60 15.67
N ILE A 593 -18.68 5.03 14.41
CA ILE A 593 -19.36 4.24 13.37
C ILE A 593 -18.62 2.91 13.16
N HIS A 594 -17.30 2.96 12.95
CA HIS A 594 -16.51 1.75 12.74
C HIS A 594 -16.69 0.76 13.92
N ASP A 595 -16.40 1.21 15.14
CA ASP A 595 -16.35 0.36 16.32
C ASP A 595 -17.70 -0.30 16.59
N ILE A 596 -18.82 0.43 16.46
CA ILE A 596 -20.14 -0.14 16.75
C ILE A 596 -20.50 -1.27 15.78
N PHE A 597 -20.16 -1.15 14.48
CA PHE A 597 -20.40 -2.20 13.48
C PHE A 597 -19.43 -3.38 13.63
N GLN A 598 -18.18 -3.11 14.00
CA GLN A 598 -17.22 -4.17 14.36
C GLN A 598 -17.71 -4.98 15.58
N LEU A 599 -18.38 -4.36 16.54
CA LEU A 599 -18.93 -5.01 17.73
C LEU A 599 -20.22 -5.81 17.47
N VAL A 600 -20.99 -5.47 16.45
CA VAL A 600 -22.11 -6.31 15.97
C VAL A 600 -21.60 -7.68 15.53
N SER A 601 -20.44 -7.71 14.87
CA SER A 601 -19.82 -8.97 14.42
C SER A 601 -19.38 -9.88 15.58
N LEU A 602 -19.26 -9.34 16.81
CA LEU A 602 -18.95 -10.09 18.03
C LEU A 602 -20.17 -10.36 18.92
N GLU A 603 -21.37 -9.99 18.47
CA GLU A 603 -22.60 -10.05 19.28
C GLU A 603 -22.52 -9.24 20.60
N LYS A 604 -21.56 -8.31 20.73
CA LYS A 604 -21.42 -7.40 21.88
C LYS A 604 -22.37 -6.22 21.82
N VAL A 605 -22.78 -5.84 20.61
CA VAL A 605 -23.78 -4.80 20.35
C VAL A 605 -24.81 -5.36 19.38
N PRO A 606 -26.13 -5.22 19.64
CA PRO A 606 -27.14 -5.70 18.71
C PRO A 606 -27.20 -4.81 17.45
N LEU A 607 -27.52 -5.41 16.31
CA LEU A 607 -27.50 -4.71 15.01
C LEU A 607 -28.40 -3.46 14.98
N ASP A 608 -29.58 -3.52 15.59
CA ASP A 608 -30.51 -2.39 15.66
C ASP A 608 -29.89 -1.16 16.32
N LYS A 609 -29.07 -1.34 17.36
CA LYS A 609 -28.35 -0.23 18.01
C LYS A 609 -27.32 0.41 17.08
N ALA A 610 -26.58 -0.39 16.30
CA ALA A 610 -25.65 0.12 15.29
C ALA A 610 -26.38 0.87 14.15
N LEU A 611 -27.50 0.33 13.67
CA LEU A 611 -28.34 0.99 12.67
C LEU A 611 -28.96 2.28 13.20
N ASN A 612 -29.39 2.31 14.47
CA ASN A 612 -29.90 3.52 15.13
C ASN A 612 -28.83 4.61 15.30
N LEU A 613 -27.57 4.23 15.55
CA LEU A 613 -26.44 5.16 15.49
C LEU A 613 -26.37 5.78 14.09
N SER A 614 -26.39 4.97 13.04
CA SER A 614 -26.25 5.46 11.65
C SER A 614 -27.27 6.53 11.21
N LEU A 615 -28.44 6.61 11.87
CA LEU A 615 -29.48 7.60 11.54
C LEU A 615 -29.01 9.06 11.69
N TYR A 616 -28.01 9.34 12.54
CA TYR A 616 -27.47 10.70 12.67
C TYR A 616 -26.80 11.18 11.38
N LEU A 617 -26.35 10.26 10.49
CA LEU A 617 -25.69 10.58 9.22
C LEU A 617 -26.57 11.42 8.28
N SER A 618 -27.89 11.44 8.49
CA SER A 618 -28.81 12.37 7.81
C SER A 618 -28.48 13.85 8.04
N LYS A 619 -27.73 14.17 9.11
CA LYS A 619 -27.27 15.52 9.47
C LYS A 619 -25.78 15.75 9.21
N GLU A 620 -25.04 14.72 8.80
CA GLU A 620 -23.59 14.77 8.63
C GLU A 620 -23.18 15.41 7.29
N SER A 621 -22.06 16.14 7.30
CA SER A 621 -21.46 16.76 6.10
C SER A 621 -20.00 16.39 5.86
N GLU A 622 -19.29 15.92 6.88
CA GLU A 622 -17.84 15.70 6.78
C GLU A 622 -17.52 14.38 6.07
N ILE A 623 -16.47 14.38 5.25
CA ILE A 623 -16.13 13.26 4.37
C ILE A 623 -15.87 11.95 5.14
N MET A 624 -15.15 12.00 6.27
CA MET A 624 -14.76 10.79 7.01
C MET A 624 -15.94 10.01 7.60
N PRO A 625 -16.82 10.60 8.42
CA PRO A 625 -17.97 9.89 8.95
C PRO A 625 -18.96 9.47 7.84
N VAL A 626 -19.12 10.26 6.77
CA VAL A 626 -19.98 9.87 5.64
C VAL A 626 -19.43 8.64 4.94
N THR A 627 -18.16 8.67 4.55
CA THR A 627 -17.52 7.53 3.86
C THR A 627 -17.44 6.32 4.77
N GLN A 628 -17.20 6.48 6.07
CA GLN A 628 -17.26 5.37 7.02
C GLN A 628 -18.66 4.79 7.14
N GLY A 629 -19.70 5.61 7.17
CA GLY A 629 -21.09 5.16 7.11
C GLY A 629 -21.36 4.30 5.87
N PHE A 630 -20.86 4.70 4.70
CA PHE A 630 -20.92 3.87 3.50
C PHE A 630 -20.11 2.57 3.64
N ASN A 631 -18.90 2.63 4.19
CA ASN A 631 -18.04 1.46 4.37
C ASN A 631 -18.69 0.39 5.25
N GLU A 632 -19.52 0.77 6.22
CA GLU A 632 -20.25 -0.20 7.06
C GLU A 632 -21.60 -0.63 6.45
N LEU A 633 -22.34 0.30 5.82
CA LEU A 633 -23.71 0.03 5.37
C LEU A 633 -23.80 -0.56 3.94
N VAL A 634 -22.85 -0.24 3.05
CA VAL A 634 -22.83 -0.77 1.68
C VAL A 634 -22.59 -2.28 1.63
N PRO A 635 -21.65 -2.84 2.41
CA PRO A 635 -21.46 -4.29 2.46
C PRO A 635 -22.73 -5.08 2.74
N LEU A 636 -23.66 -4.53 3.54
CA LEU A 636 -24.90 -5.22 3.94
C LEU A 636 -25.73 -5.66 2.73
N TYR A 637 -26.03 -4.75 1.79
CA TYR A 637 -26.76 -5.13 0.58
C TYR A 637 -25.85 -5.76 -0.49
N LYS A 638 -24.53 -5.54 -0.46
CA LYS A 638 -23.60 -6.22 -1.37
C LYS A 638 -23.56 -7.73 -1.17
N LEU A 639 -23.74 -8.19 0.07
CA LEU A 639 -23.94 -9.62 0.35
C LEU A 639 -25.27 -10.13 -0.23
N MET A 640 -26.32 -9.30 -0.21
CA MET A 640 -27.64 -9.64 -0.75
C MET A 640 -27.68 -9.69 -2.28
N GLU A 641 -26.92 -8.84 -2.98
CA GLU A 641 -26.82 -8.81 -4.45
C GLU A 641 -26.37 -10.14 -5.07
N LYS A 642 -25.70 -10.99 -4.28
CA LYS A 642 -25.25 -12.34 -4.68
C LYS A 642 -26.16 -13.45 -4.16
N ARG A 643 -27.33 -13.09 -3.63
CA ARG A 643 -28.35 -13.99 -3.06
C ARG A 643 -29.70 -13.71 -3.72
N ASN A 644 -30.68 -14.58 -3.45
CA ASN A 644 -32.05 -14.38 -3.91
C ASN A 644 -32.83 -13.48 -2.91
N MET A 645 -32.40 -12.24 -2.75
CA MET A 645 -32.87 -11.30 -1.71
C MET A 645 -33.23 -9.91 -2.27
N GLU A 646 -33.67 -9.83 -3.52
CA GLU A 646 -33.87 -8.57 -4.27
C GLU A 646 -34.79 -7.56 -3.55
N GLU A 647 -35.85 -8.01 -2.88
CA GLU A 647 -36.77 -7.13 -2.15
C GLU A 647 -36.06 -6.41 -0.99
N LEU A 648 -35.39 -7.17 -0.11
CA LEU A 648 -34.66 -6.62 1.04
C LEU A 648 -33.44 -5.80 0.60
N GLU A 649 -32.76 -6.25 -0.45
CA GLU A 649 -31.68 -5.51 -1.09
C GLU A 649 -32.16 -4.12 -1.54
N ASN A 650 -33.29 -4.05 -2.24
CA ASN A 650 -33.86 -2.79 -2.71
C ASN A 650 -34.36 -1.91 -1.57
N GLN A 651 -34.92 -2.49 -0.50
CA GLN A 651 -35.30 -1.75 0.72
C GLN A 651 -34.08 -1.11 1.38
N MET A 652 -32.99 -1.85 1.55
CA MET A 652 -31.73 -1.33 2.12
C MET A 652 -31.11 -0.24 1.23
N LYS A 653 -31.08 -0.45 -0.10
CA LYS A 653 -30.63 0.56 -1.06
C LYS A 653 -31.45 1.84 -0.98
N GLY A 654 -32.78 1.71 -0.91
CA GLY A 654 -33.71 2.84 -0.74
C GLY A 654 -33.47 3.60 0.56
N HIS A 655 -33.27 2.88 1.67
CA HIS A 655 -32.94 3.47 2.97
C HIS A 655 -31.66 4.32 2.90
N LEU A 656 -30.59 3.82 2.26
CA LEU A 656 -29.34 4.58 2.13
C LEU A 656 -29.49 5.83 1.24
N VAL A 657 -30.22 5.73 0.15
CA VAL A 657 -30.52 6.91 -0.69
C VAL A 657 -31.30 7.95 0.14
N LYS A 658 -32.26 7.52 0.97
CA LYS A 658 -33.00 8.41 1.88
C LYS A 658 -32.08 9.04 2.93
N LEU A 659 -31.25 8.24 3.58
CA LEU A 659 -30.34 8.67 4.64
C LEU A 659 -29.41 9.80 4.17
N PHE A 660 -28.83 9.66 2.98
CA PHE A 660 -27.91 10.64 2.41
C PHE A 660 -28.57 11.64 1.44
N LYS A 661 -29.91 11.63 1.31
CA LYS A 661 -30.65 12.41 0.30
C LYS A 661 -30.27 13.88 0.31
N THR A 662 -30.32 14.53 1.47
CA THR A 662 -30.02 15.96 1.61
C THR A 662 -28.59 16.28 1.19
N LEU A 663 -27.63 15.41 1.51
CA LEU A 663 -26.24 15.61 1.14
C LEU A 663 -26.01 15.37 -0.35
N ILE A 664 -26.65 14.35 -0.95
CA ILE A 664 -26.64 14.07 -2.39
C ILE A 664 -27.23 15.24 -3.19
N ASP A 665 -28.40 15.75 -2.79
CA ASP A 665 -29.11 16.82 -3.49
C ASP A 665 -28.35 18.16 -3.47
N ARG A 666 -27.43 18.36 -2.50
CA ARG A 666 -26.57 19.54 -2.41
C ARG A 666 -25.34 19.48 -3.32
N GLN A 667 -25.02 18.30 -3.88
CA GLN A 667 -23.82 18.14 -4.69
C GLN A 667 -23.91 18.90 -6.00
N ARG A 668 -22.89 19.70 -6.28
CA ARG A 668 -22.72 20.38 -7.56
C ARG A 668 -22.11 19.42 -8.58
N TRP A 669 -22.32 19.70 -9.87
CA TRP A 669 -21.70 18.97 -10.98
C TRP A 669 -20.54 19.79 -11.56
N SER A 670 -19.55 20.08 -10.73
CA SER A 670 -18.36 20.90 -11.02
C SER A 670 -17.11 20.34 -10.31
N ASP A 671 -15.96 21.00 -10.50
CA ASP A 671 -14.68 20.70 -9.83
C ASP A 671 -14.38 21.71 -8.69
N ASP A 672 -15.39 22.45 -8.21
CA ASP A 672 -15.21 23.48 -7.17
C ASP A 672 -15.07 22.87 -5.76
N GLY A 673 -14.47 23.62 -4.84
CA GLY A 673 -14.35 23.25 -3.42
C GLY A 673 -13.00 22.64 -3.06
N SER A 674 -12.85 22.32 -1.78
CA SER A 674 -11.72 21.62 -1.19
C SER A 674 -11.57 20.18 -1.72
N VAL A 675 -10.42 19.55 -1.50
CA VAL A 675 -10.17 18.16 -1.93
C VAL A 675 -11.19 17.20 -1.31
N SER A 676 -11.50 17.37 -0.02
CA SER A 676 -12.52 16.58 0.69
C SER A 676 -13.92 16.75 0.08
N GLU A 677 -14.37 17.97 -0.19
CA GLU A 677 -15.66 18.22 -0.84
C GLU A 677 -15.74 17.61 -2.24
N ARG A 678 -14.66 17.71 -3.02
CA ARG A 678 -14.56 17.18 -4.38
C ARG A 678 -14.59 15.64 -4.41
N MET A 679 -13.85 14.99 -3.50
CA MET A 679 -13.87 13.53 -3.36
C MET A 679 -15.25 13.03 -2.88
N LEU A 680 -15.84 13.70 -1.88
CA LEU A 680 -17.15 13.36 -1.37
C LEU A 680 -18.23 13.50 -2.46
N ARG A 681 -18.16 14.54 -3.29
CA ARG A 681 -19.03 14.73 -4.46
C ARG A 681 -18.96 13.54 -5.43
N ASN A 682 -17.76 13.15 -5.84
CA ASN A 682 -17.57 12.00 -6.73
C ASN A 682 -18.24 10.74 -6.15
N TYR A 683 -17.97 10.47 -4.87
CA TYR A 683 -18.49 9.28 -4.18
C TYR A 683 -20.03 9.29 -4.10
N LEU A 684 -20.62 10.40 -3.66
CA LEU A 684 -22.08 10.54 -3.49
C LEU A 684 -22.82 10.48 -4.83
N LEU A 685 -22.31 11.17 -5.86
CA LEU A 685 -22.95 11.17 -7.18
C LEU A 685 -22.82 9.81 -7.86
N LEU A 686 -21.65 9.15 -7.79
CA LEU A 686 -21.49 7.78 -8.27
C LEU A 686 -22.44 6.85 -7.51
N PHE A 687 -22.54 7.00 -6.19
CA PHE A 687 -23.45 6.24 -5.36
C PHE A 687 -24.89 6.39 -5.87
N ALA A 688 -25.39 7.63 -5.94
CA ALA A 688 -26.76 7.94 -6.33
C ALA A 688 -27.11 7.47 -7.75
N CYS A 689 -26.24 7.72 -8.74
CA CYS A 689 -26.49 7.36 -10.14
C CYS A 689 -26.52 5.84 -10.35
N VAL A 690 -25.60 5.08 -9.72
CA VAL A 690 -25.61 3.60 -9.80
C VAL A 690 -26.90 3.02 -9.22
N ARG A 691 -27.50 3.65 -8.20
CA ARG A 691 -28.78 3.25 -7.58
C ARG A 691 -29.98 3.93 -8.24
N ARG A 692 -29.80 4.48 -9.45
CA ARG A 692 -30.84 5.02 -10.30
C ARG A 692 -31.63 6.18 -9.68
N TYR A 693 -30.99 6.99 -8.84
CA TYR A 693 -31.60 8.20 -8.30
C TYR A 693 -31.96 9.18 -9.45
N PRO A 694 -33.25 9.53 -9.65
CA PRO A 694 -33.71 10.12 -10.91
C PRO A 694 -32.99 11.39 -11.35
N SER A 695 -32.74 12.34 -10.43
CA SER A 695 -32.06 13.60 -10.74
C SER A 695 -30.57 13.41 -11.08
N CYS A 696 -29.92 12.40 -10.49
CA CYS A 696 -28.55 12.05 -10.82
C CYS A 696 -28.48 11.45 -12.24
N VAL A 697 -29.34 10.47 -12.52
CA VAL A 697 -29.39 9.76 -13.81
C VAL A 697 -29.69 10.72 -14.96
N SER A 698 -30.70 11.59 -14.81
CA SER A 698 -31.05 12.54 -15.87
C SER A 698 -29.89 13.48 -16.19
N THR A 699 -29.22 14.01 -15.16
CA THR A 699 -28.07 14.92 -15.33
C THR A 699 -26.85 14.21 -15.92
N ALA A 700 -26.54 12.98 -15.47
CA ALA A 700 -25.44 12.19 -16.02
C ALA A 700 -25.66 11.85 -17.49
N ALA A 701 -26.87 11.40 -17.84
CA ALA A 701 -27.24 11.04 -19.21
C ALA A 701 -27.19 12.25 -20.14
N GLU A 702 -27.72 13.41 -19.73
CA GLU A 702 -27.65 14.64 -20.52
C GLU A 702 -26.20 15.07 -20.79
N ARG A 703 -25.34 15.01 -19.76
CA ARG A 703 -23.92 15.36 -19.89
C ARG A 703 -23.16 14.39 -20.78
N PHE A 704 -23.43 13.08 -20.64
CA PHE A 704 -22.82 12.06 -21.49
C PHE A 704 -23.23 12.26 -22.95
N GLN A 705 -24.51 12.53 -23.20
CA GLN A 705 -25.01 12.77 -24.55
C GLN A 705 -24.34 13.99 -25.19
N LYS A 706 -24.27 15.12 -24.48
CA LYS A 706 -23.55 16.33 -24.95
C LYS A 706 -22.07 16.07 -25.20
N TRP A 707 -21.42 15.30 -24.32
CA TRP A 707 -20.02 14.91 -24.48
C TRP A 707 -19.83 14.03 -25.71
N LYS A 708 -20.69 13.04 -25.91
CA LYS A 708 -20.68 12.14 -27.06
C LYS A 708 -20.94 12.89 -28.38
N GLU A 709 -21.92 13.79 -28.42
CA GLU A 709 -22.22 14.64 -29.60
C GLU A 709 -21.05 15.55 -29.97
N SER A 710 -20.25 15.97 -28.98
CA SER A 710 -19.02 16.74 -29.22
C SER A 710 -17.82 15.89 -29.64
N ASP A 711 -18.01 14.58 -29.87
CA ASP A 711 -16.94 13.61 -30.09
C ASP A 711 -15.90 13.59 -28.94
N GLY A 712 -16.38 13.77 -27.72
CA GLY A 712 -15.57 13.81 -26.51
C GLY A 712 -14.73 15.09 -26.32
N LYS A 713 -14.97 16.14 -27.10
CA LYS A 713 -14.23 17.41 -27.04
C LYS A 713 -14.76 18.36 -25.97
N LEU A 714 -16.02 18.23 -25.57
CA LEU A 714 -16.59 18.98 -24.46
C LEU A 714 -15.83 18.62 -23.17
N ARG A 715 -15.35 19.63 -22.44
CA ARG A 715 -14.73 19.40 -21.14
C ARG A 715 -15.80 19.00 -20.12
N LEU A 716 -15.66 17.79 -19.56
CA LEU A 716 -16.39 17.37 -18.37
C LEU A 716 -15.56 17.73 -17.13
N PRO A 717 -16.19 18.15 -16.02
CA PRO A 717 -15.47 18.28 -14.76
C PRO A 717 -14.88 16.93 -14.35
N ALA A 718 -13.61 16.91 -13.95
CA ALA A 718 -12.86 15.68 -13.69
C ALA A 718 -13.54 14.85 -12.59
N ASP A 719 -14.05 15.49 -11.54
CA ASP A 719 -14.64 14.78 -10.39
C ASP A 719 -15.98 14.12 -10.70
N VAL A 720 -16.67 14.50 -11.77
CA VAL A 720 -17.96 13.89 -12.17
C VAL A 720 -17.84 13.02 -13.42
N SER A 721 -16.67 12.99 -14.05
CA SER A 721 -16.46 12.31 -15.33
C SER A 721 -16.70 10.81 -15.21
N LEU A 722 -16.22 10.16 -14.14
CA LEU A 722 -16.52 8.75 -13.86
C LEU A 722 -18.03 8.48 -13.76
N VAL A 723 -18.80 9.37 -13.13
CA VAL A 723 -20.25 9.23 -12.98
C VAL A 723 -20.94 9.32 -14.34
N VAL A 724 -20.54 10.30 -15.15
CA VAL A 724 -21.07 10.52 -16.51
C VAL A 724 -20.74 9.34 -17.42
N TYR A 725 -19.49 8.85 -17.41
CA TYR A 725 -19.08 7.68 -18.18
C TYR A 725 -19.80 6.42 -17.73
N THR A 726 -19.99 6.23 -16.42
CA THR A 726 -20.70 5.07 -15.87
C THR A 726 -22.15 5.01 -16.35
N GLU A 727 -22.84 6.16 -16.43
CA GLU A 727 -24.20 6.21 -17.00
C GLU A 727 -24.17 5.94 -18.51
N GLY A 728 -23.19 6.50 -19.24
CA GLY A 728 -23.02 6.28 -20.68
C GLY A 728 -22.70 4.83 -21.06
N ALA A 729 -21.95 4.11 -20.23
CA ALA A 729 -21.55 2.71 -20.46
C ALA A 729 -22.70 1.69 -20.30
N ARG A 730 -23.92 2.15 -20.02
CA ARG A 730 -25.10 1.29 -19.85
C ARG A 730 -25.73 0.80 -21.16
N THR A 731 -25.38 1.40 -22.29
CA THR A 731 -25.82 0.99 -23.63
C THR A 731 -24.65 0.49 -24.45
N ASP A 732 -24.87 -0.43 -25.40
CA ASP A 732 -23.80 -0.92 -26.29
C ASP A 732 -23.09 0.24 -27.01
N GLU A 733 -23.86 1.18 -27.55
CA GLU A 733 -23.34 2.33 -28.29
C GLU A 733 -22.49 3.26 -27.41
N GLY A 734 -22.93 3.55 -26.18
CA GLY A 734 -22.17 4.39 -25.26
C GLY A 734 -20.92 3.68 -24.72
N TRP A 735 -21.01 2.37 -24.50
CA TRP A 735 -19.90 1.54 -24.09
C TRP A 735 -18.82 1.46 -25.20
N ASP A 736 -19.22 1.23 -26.45
CA ASP A 736 -18.29 1.17 -27.58
C ASP A 736 -17.62 2.52 -27.86
N PHE A 737 -18.37 3.61 -27.72
CA PHE A 737 -17.81 4.97 -27.79
C PHE A 737 -16.75 5.22 -26.71
N LEU A 738 -17.03 4.82 -25.47
CA LEU A 738 -16.07 4.94 -24.37
C LEU A 738 -14.81 4.12 -24.63
N LEU A 739 -14.94 2.88 -25.13
CA LEU A 739 -13.80 2.05 -25.51
C LEU A 739 -12.94 2.71 -26.60
N GLU A 740 -13.56 3.36 -27.58
CA GLU A 740 -12.84 4.14 -28.60
C GLU A 740 -12.03 5.29 -27.97
N LYS A 741 -12.64 6.03 -27.04
CA LYS A 741 -11.96 7.12 -26.31
C LYS A 741 -10.83 6.61 -25.41
N TYR A 742 -11.01 5.46 -24.76
CA TYR A 742 -9.95 4.80 -24.00
C TYR A 742 -8.71 4.53 -24.86
N LYS A 743 -8.90 3.98 -26.08
CA LYS A 743 -7.79 3.67 -27.00
C LYS A 743 -7.01 4.92 -27.44
N ARG A 744 -7.69 6.05 -27.61
CA ARG A 744 -7.09 7.32 -28.08
C ARG A 744 -6.57 8.22 -26.98
N SER A 745 -6.90 7.95 -25.72
CA SER A 745 -6.52 8.84 -24.61
C SER A 745 -5.03 8.75 -24.27
N ALA A 746 -4.41 9.92 -24.11
CA ALA A 746 -3.05 10.06 -23.59
C ALA A 746 -3.01 10.30 -22.06
N SER A 747 -4.16 10.50 -21.41
CA SER A 747 -4.26 10.74 -19.96
C SER A 747 -4.45 9.42 -19.20
N PRO A 748 -3.55 9.06 -18.28
CA PRO A 748 -3.72 7.87 -17.43
C PRO A 748 -5.00 7.92 -16.59
N SER A 749 -5.35 9.10 -16.04
CA SER A 749 -6.57 9.30 -15.22
C SER A 749 -7.85 9.09 -16.04
N GLU A 750 -7.92 9.63 -17.25
CA GLU A 750 -9.09 9.40 -18.13
C GLU A 750 -9.21 7.92 -18.54
N LYS A 751 -8.08 7.27 -18.88
CA LYS A 751 -8.06 5.83 -19.16
C LYS A 751 -8.59 5.02 -17.97
N TRP A 752 -8.15 5.35 -16.76
CA TRP A 752 -8.64 4.70 -15.55
C TRP A 752 -10.15 4.90 -15.35
N MET A 753 -10.64 6.14 -15.46
CA MET A 753 -12.06 6.45 -15.31
C MET A 753 -12.92 5.74 -16.34
N ILE A 754 -12.51 5.72 -17.61
CA ILE A 754 -13.23 5.00 -18.66
C ILE A 754 -13.25 3.50 -18.37
N LYS A 755 -12.09 2.89 -18.07
CA LYS A 755 -12.00 1.46 -17.74
C LYS A 755 -12.90 1.09 -16.56
N ALA A 756 -12.91 1.90 -15.49
CA ALA A 756 -13.81 1.70 -14.37
C ALA A 756 -15.28 1.76 -14.81
N ALA A 757 -15.68 2.78 -15.58
CA ALA A 757 -17.03 2.90 -16.12
C ALA A 757 -17.45 1.71 -16.99
N LEU A 758 -16.55 1.20 -17.85
CA LEU A 758 -16.82 0.03 -18.69
C LEU A 758 -17.12 -1.22 -17.84
N ALA A 759 -16.52 -1.37 -16.66
CA ALA A 759 -16.74 -2.49 -15.74
C ALA A 759 -18.03 -2.37 -14.89
N TYR A 760 -18.60 -1.15 -14.76
CA TYR A 760 -19.90 -0.92 -14.13
C TYR A 760 -21.10 -1.26 -15.03
N THR A 761 -20.87 -1.59 -16.30
CA THR A 761 -21.95 -1.87 -17.25
C THR A 761 -22.85 -3.02 -16.78
N PRO A 762 -24.18 -2.94 -16.98
CA PRO A 762 -25.08 -4.06 -16.76
C PRO A 762 -25.04 -5.10 -17.91
N LEU A 763 -24.28 -4.83 -18.98
CA LEU A 763 -24.20 -5.66 -20.18
C LEU A 763 -23.25 -6.85 -19.97
N THR A 764 -23.81 -8.03 -19.69
CA THR A 764 -23.04 -9.24 -19.37
C THR A 764 -22.03 -9.63 -20.46
N HIS A 765 -22.38 -9.51 -21.75
CA HIS A 765 -21.47 -9.83 -22.86
C HIS A 765 -20.28 -8.89 -22.93
N LYS A 766 -20.44 -7.61 -22.56
CA LYS A 766 -19.33 -6.64 -22.49
C LYS A 766 -18.42 -6.92 -21.29
N LEU A 767 -18.96 -7.33 -20.15
CA LEU A 767 -18.16 -7.74 -18.98
C LEU A 767 -17.28 -8.95 -19.30
N GLN A 768 -17.84 -9.95 -19.97
CA GLN A 768 -17.08 -11.12 -20.44
C GLN A 768 -15.97 -10.71 -21.41
N TRP A 769 -16.29 -9.86 -22.40
CA TRP A 769 -15.31 -9.33 -23.34
C TRP A 769 -14.16 -8.60 -22.65
N LEU A 770 -14.45 -7.81 -21.60
CA LEU A 770 -13.44 -7.08 -20.82
C LEU A 770 -12.44 -8.03 -20.15
N LEU A 771 -12.94 -9.10 -19.52
CA LEU A 771 -12.09 -10.10 -18.86
C LEU A 771 -11.18 -10.80 -19.87
N GLU A 772 -11.73 -11.26 -21.00
CA GLU A 772 -10.99 -11.98 -22.04
C GLU A 772 -9.91 -11.09 -22.69
N ARG A 773 -10.26 -9.87 -23.12
CA ARG A 773 -9.33 -8.98 -23.83
C ARG A 773 -8.26 -8.36 -22.94
N SER A 774 -8.54 -8.20 -21.64
CA SER A 774 -7.54 -7.66 -20.70
C SER A 774 -6.47 -8.68 -20.34
N MET A 775 -6.76 -9.98 -20.51
CA MET A 775 -5.77 -11.05 -20.36
C MET A 775 -4.74 -11.03 -21.50
N GLU A 776 -5.17 -10.69 -22.72
CA GLU A 776 -4.31 -10.59 -23.91
C GLU A 776 -3.31 -9.44 -23.80
N GLY A 777 -3.68 -8.33 -23.15
CA GLY A 777 -2.78 -7.20 -22.93
C GLY A 777 -2.65 -6.21 -24.08
N GLU A 778 -3.33 -6.44 -25.22
CA GLU A 778 -3.21 -5.60 -26.41
C GLU A 778 -4.03 -4.31 -26.32
N ILE A 779 -5.31 -4.42 -25.98
CA ILE A 779 -6.20 -3.25 -25.86
C ILE A 779 -6.06 -2.65 -24.46
N MET A 780 -6.19 -3.48 -23.43
CA MET A 780 -6.02 -3.08 -22.03
C MET A 780 -4.79 -3.75 -21.48
N LYS A 781 -3.87 -2.97 -20.92
CA LYS A 781 -2.61 -3.47 -20.39
C LYS A 781 -2.87 -4.45 -19.24
N THR A 782 -2.15 -5.56 -19.23
CA THR A 782 -2.30 -6.62 -18.21
C THR A 782 -2.05 -6.12 -16.79
N GLN A 783 -1.30 -5.02 -16.61
CA GLN A 783 -1.09 -4.39 -15.30
C GLN A 783 -2.40 -3.98 -14.60
N ASP A 784 -3.48 -3.80 -15.36
CA ASP A 784 -4.79 -3.39 -14.85
C ASP A 784 -5.74 -4.54 -14.56
N LEU A 785 -5.38 -5.75 -15.00
CA LEU A 785 -6.21 -6.94 -14.92
C LEU A 785 -6.66 -7.26 -13.48
N PRO A 786 -5.81 -7.20 -12.43
CA PRO A 786 -6.26 -7.51 -11.07
C PRO A 786 -7.39 -6.59 -10.59
N SER A 787 -7.25 -5.28 -10.82
CA SER A 787 -8.28 -4.32 -10.43
C SER A 787 -9.56 -4.49 -11.26
N LEU A 788 -9.44 -4.83 -12.54
CA LEU A 788 -10.58 -5.05 -13.42
C LEU A 788 -11.39 -6.29 -12.98
N VAL A 789 -10.71 -7.43 -12.78
CA VAL A 789 -11.34 -8.69 -12.35
C VAL A 789 -12.12 -8.50 -11.05
N VAL A 790 -11.51 -7.81 -10.06
CA VAL A 790 -12.18 -7.48 -8.80
C VAL A 790 -13.35 -6.51 -9.01
N THR A 791 -13.24 -5.52 -9.90
CA THR A 791 -14.36 -4.60 -10.18
C THR A 791 -15.54 -5.33 -10.81
N VAL A 792 -15.27 -6.23 -11.77
CA VAL A 792 -16.29 -7.10 -12.37
C VAL A 792 -16.90 -8.05 -11.34
N SER A 793 -16.13 -8.51 -10.34
CA SER A 793 -16.66 -9.36 -9.25
C SER A 793 -17.66 -8.63 -8.34
N LYS A 794 -17.55 -7.30 -8.23
CA LYS A 794 -18.49 -6.45 -7.46
C LYS A 794 -19.76 -6.13 -8.24
N ASN A 795 -19.82 -6.45 -9.53
CA ASN A 795 -20.98 -6.25 -10.39
C ASN A 795 -21.99 -7.42 -10.19
N PRO A 796 -23.27 -7.14 -9.87
CA PRO A 796 -24.30 -8.17 -9.69
C PRO A 796 -24.48 -9.11 -10.90
N LYS A 797 -24.17 -8.64 -12.11
CA LYS A 797 -24.20 -9.44 -13.35
C LYS A 797 -22.86 -10.07 -13.70
N GLY A 798 -21.77 -9.63 -13.07
CA GLY A 798 -20.39 -10.02 -13.40
C GLY A 798 -19.74 -11.01 -12.44
N PHE A 799 -20.25 -11.18 -11.21
CA PHE A 799 -19.51 -11.91 -10.18
C PHE A 799 -19.17 -13.37 -10.52
N LYS A 800 -20.09 -14.10 -11.14
CA LYS A 800 -19.84 -15.47 -11.60
C LYS A 800 -18.82 -15.49 -12.74
N LEU A 801 -18.87 -14.53 -13.65
CA LEU A 801 -17.92 -14.42 -14.77
C LEU A 801 -16.49 -14.20 -14.25
N ALA A 802 -16.31 -13.30 -13.28
CA ALA A 802 -15.01 -13.02 -12.69
C ALA A 802 -14.41 -14.26 -11.99
N TRP A 803 -15.24 -15.02 -11.27
CA TRP A 803 -14.83 -16.25 -10.60
C TRP A 803 -14.47 -17.37 -11.59
N GLU A 804 -15.29 -17.62 -12.61
CA GLU A 804 -14.98 -18.61 -13.65
C GLU A 804 -13.73 -18.23 -14.45
N PHE A 805 -13.57 -16.93 -14.76
CA PHE A 805 -12.38 -16.42 -15.42
C PHE A 805 -11.12 -16.70 -14.59
N MET A 806 -11.15 -16.41 -13.28
CA MET A 806 -10.01 -16.65 -12.40
C MET A 806 -9.67 -18.14 -12.29
N LYS A 807 -10.67 -19.01 -12.08
CA LYS A 807 -10.46 -20.47 -12.03
C LYS A 807 -9.82 -20.99 -13.32
N THR A 808 -10.35 -20.59 -14.47
CA THR A 808 -9.91 -21.08 -15.79
C THR A 808 -8.49 -20.61 -16.14
N ASN A 809 -8.09 -19.42 -15.66
CA ASN A 809 -6.84 -18.78 -16.05
C ASN A 809 -5.78 -18.72 -14.93
N TRP A 810 -6.00 -19.41 -13.80
CA TRP A 810 -5.15 -19.29 -12.60
C TRP A 810 -3.66 -19.47 -12.88
N GLY A 811 -3.26 -20.54 -13.59
CA GLY A 811 -1.85 -20.78 -13.92
C GLY A 811 -1.21 -19.65 -14.74
N THR A 812 -1.94 -19.06 -15.68
CA THR A 812 -1.45 -17.93 -16.48
C THR A 812 -1.36 -16.65 -15.65
N LEU A 813 -2.31 -16.43 -14.73
CA LEU A 813 -2.27 -15.30 -13.80
C LEU A 813 -1.05 -15.41 -12.87
N VAL A 814 -0.83 -16.57 -12.25
CA VAL A 814 0.34 -16.81 -11.37
C VAL A 814 1.64 -16.61 -12.15
N LYS A 815 1.75 -17.12 -13.38
CA LYS A 815 2.93 -16.89 -14.22
C LYS A 815 3.15 -15.40 -14.54
N LYS A 816 2.08 -14.60 -14.67
CA LYS A 816 2.18 -13.19 -15.03
C LYS A 816 2.53 -12.30 -13.83
N PHE A 817 2.01 -12.60 -12.64
CA PHE A 817 2.08 -11.72 -11.47
C PHE A 817 2.92 -12.26 -10.31
N ASP A 818 3.33 -13.52 -10.37
CA ASP A 818 3.92 -14.32 -9.28
C ASP A 818 2.99 -14.67 -8.13
N LEU A 819 3.24 -15.86 -7.59
CA LEU A 819 2.61 -16.37 -6.38
C LEU A 819 3.01 -15.53 -5.17
N GLY A 820 2.07 -15.26 -4.27
CA GLY A 820 2.28 -14.41 -3.09
C GLY A 820 2.22 -12.91 -3.37
N SER A 821 2.26 -12.49 -4.64
CA SER A 821 2.14 -11.07 -5.00
C SER A 821 0.82 -10.45 -4.56
N SER A 822 0.84 -9.16 -4.26
CA SER A 822 -0.35 -8.38 -3.93
C SER A 822 -1.43 -8.45 -5.03
N ALA A 823 -1.04 -8.64 -6.30
CA ALA A 823 -1.97 -8.82 -7.42
C ALA A 823 -2.76 -10.13 -7.32
N ILE A 824 -2.08 -11.26 -7.06
CA ILE A 824 -2.75 -12.57 -6.87
C ILE A 824 -3.59 -12.55 -5.59
N SER A 825 -3.03 -12.07 -4.49
CA SER A 825 -3.74 -11.98 -3.20
C SER A 825 -5.01 -11.14 -3.31
N ARG A 826 -4.94 -9.98 -3.97
CA ARG A 826 -6.11 -9.11 -4.20
C ARG A 826 -7.17 -9.76 -5.08
N MET A 827 -6.79 -10.53 -6.11
CA MET A 827 -7.77 -11.27 -6.92
C MET A 827 -8.41 -12.41 -6.13
N ALA A 828 -7.61 -13.22 -5.44
CA ALA A 828 -8.08 -14.36 -4.65
C ALA A 828 -9.11 -13.93 -3.59
N VAL A 829 -8.80 -12.89 -2.81
CA VAL A 829 -9.72 -12.33 -1.81
C VAL A 829 -10.84 -11.54 -2.48
N GLY A 830 -10.52 -10.60 -3.37
CA GLY A 830 -11.48 -9.63 -3.91
C GLY A 830 -12.56 -10.23 -4.82
N VAL A 831 -12.32 -11.40 -5.44
CA VAL A 831 -13.35 -12.09 -6.23
C VAL A 831 -14.39 -12.77 -5.33
N THR A 832 -14.00 -13.24 -4.14
CA THR A 832 -14.82 -14.10 -3.29
C THR A 832 -15.27 -13.45 -1.98
N ASP A 833 -14.74 -12.29 -1.59
CA ASP A 833 -15.01 -11.60 -0.30
C ASP A 833 -16.48 -11.22 -0.01
N GLN A 834 -17.35 -11.32 -1.01
CA GLN A 834 -18.80 -11.03 -0.91
C GLN A 834 -19.65 -12.31 -1.03
N TYR A 835 -19.02 -13.48 -1.07
CA TYR A 835 -19.73 -14.75 -1.00
C TYR A 835 -20.20 -15.01 0.43
N SER A 836 -21.39 -15.62 0.55
CA SER A 836 -22.10 -15.73 1.82
C SER A 836 -23.00 -16.97 1.91
N THR A 837 -22.66 -18.05 1.19
CA THR A 837 -23.36 -19.35 1.28
C THR A 837 -22.36 -20.48 1.48
N ARG A 838 -22.83 -21.60 2.03
CA ARG A 838 -22.00 -22.80 2.23
C ARG A 838 -21.57 -23.39 0.88
N GLU A 839 -22.43 -23.36 -0.13
CA GLU A 839 -22.10 -23.84 -1.47
C GLU A 839 -20.97 -23.02 -2.11
N MET A 840 -21.01 -21.69 -1.95
CA MET A 840 -19.93 -20.81 -2.42
C MET A 840 -18.62 -21.07 -1.66
N LEU A 841 -18.70 -21.29 -0.35
CA LEU A 841 -17.54 -21.64 0.47
C LEU A 841 -16.91 -22.96 0.00
N ASP A 842 -17.74 -24.00 -0.16
CA ASP A 842 -17.31 -25.33 -0.59
C ASP A 842 -16.66 -25.26 -1.99
N GLU A 843 -17.23 -24.47 -2.90
CA GLU A 843 -16.67 -24.27 -4.24
C GLU A 843 -15.27 -23.63 -4.19
N VAL A 844 -15.12 -22.54 -3.43
CA VAL A 844 -13.84 -21.83 -3.28
C VAL A 844 -12.81 -22.72 -2.60
N GLN A 845 -13.19 -23.42 -1.54
CA GLN A 845 -12.34 -24.35 -0.82
C GLN A 845 -11.90 -25.51 -1.71
N THR A 846 -12.81 -26.10 -2.48
CA THR A 846 -12.50 -27.21 -3.40
C THR A 846 -11.51 -26.78 -4.47
N PHE A 847 -11.71 -25.60 -5.08
CA PHE A 847 -10.80 -25.09 -6.09
C PHE A 847 -9.39 -24.90 -5.53
N PHE A 848 -9.24 -24.14 -4.44
CA PHE A 848 -7.91 -23.84 -3.90
C PHE A 848 -7.21 -25.07 -3.28
N SER A 849 -7.98 -26.01 -2.70
CA SER A 849 -7.42 -27.27 -2.21
C SER A 849 -6.98 -28.22 -3.32
N SER A 850 -7.48 -28.03 -4.55
CA SER A 850 -7.07 -28.81 -5.72
C SER A 850 -5.73 -28.36 -6.31
N LEU A 851 -5.24 -27.18 -5.93
CA LEU A 851 -3.96 -26.66 -6.39
C LEU A 851 -2.79 -27.34 -5.68
N ALA A 852 -1.71 -27.59 -6.41
CA ALA A 852 -0.44 -28.00 -5.81
C ALA A 852 0.16 -26.85 -4.96
N GLN A 853 1.07 -27.18 -4.05
CA GLN A 853 1.66 -26.19 -3.12
C GLN A 853 2.40 -25.07 -3.86
N ASP A 854 3.15 -25.43 -4.91
CA ASP A 854 3.83 -24.53 -5.84
C ASP A 854 2.87 -23.76 -6.78
N GLN A 855 1.59 -24.12 -6.78
CA GLN A 855 0.51 -23.44 -7.50
C GLN A 855 -0.37 -22.57 -6.58
N GLY A 856 -0.10 -22.56 -5.28
CA GLY A 856 -0.68 -21.59 -4.36
C GLY A 856 -1.58 -22.12 -3.26
N SER A 857 -1.77 -23.43 -3.08
CA SER A 857 -2.66 -23.95 -2.03
C SER A 857 -2.28 -23.53 -0.59
N GLY A 858 -1.03 -23.10 -0.38
CA GLY A 858 -0.53 -22.58 0.90
C GLY A 858 -0.60 -21.07 1.10
N LEU A 859 -1.20 -20.30 0.17
CA LEU A 859 -1.25 -18.83 0.29
C LEU A 859 -2.11 -18.35 1.47
N ARG A 860 -1.60 -17.38 2.24
CA ARG A 860 -2.33 -16.70 3.32
C ARG A 860 -3.61 -16.05 2.80
N SER A 861 -3.56 -15.46 1.61
CA SER A 861 -4.72 -14.80 0.99
C SER A 861 -5.90 -15.76 0.74
N ILE A 862 -5.63 -17.06 0.53
CA ILE A 862 -6.68 -18.07 0.37
C ILE A 862 -7.36 -18.32 1.71
N GLN A 863 -6.59 -18.46 2.79
CA GLN A 863 -7.16 -18.62 4.12
C GLN A 863 -8.00 -17.41 4.52
N GLN A 864 -7.51 -16.19 4.25
CA GLN A 864 -8.27 -14.95 4.45
C GLN A 864 -9.57 -14.94 3.65
N ALA A 865 -9.54 -15.38 2.38
CA ALA A 865 -10.73 -15.49 1.55
C ALA A 865 -11.76 -16.46 2.15
N LEU A 866 -11.34 -17.65 2.60
CA LEU A 866 -12.22 -18.66 3.20
C LEU A 866 -12.81 -18.17 4.54
N GLU A 867 -11.99 -17.61 5.42
CA GLU A 867 -12.42 -17.02 6.70
C GLU A 867 -13.44 -15.89 6.47
N LYS A 868 -13.20 -15.04 5.45
CA LYS A 868 -14.13 -13.96 5.10
C LYS A 868 -15.50 -14.50 4.67
N ILE A 869 -15.54 -15.55 3.85
CA ILE A 869 -16.81 -16.17 3.42
C ILE A 869 -17.54 -16.78 4.63
N GLN A 870 -16.81 -17.47 5.51
CA GLN A 870 -17.38 -18.02 6.74
C GLN A 870 -17.98 -16.94 7.63
N GLN A 871 -17.28 -15.83 7.82
CA GLN A 871 -17.79 -14.67 8.56
C GLN A 871 -19.05 -14.08 7.92
N ASN A 872 -19.07 -13.96 6.59
CA ASN A 872 -20.24 -13.48 5.88
C ASN A 872 -21.44 -14.42 6.06
N ILE A 873 -21.24 -15.75 6.05
CA ILE A 873 -22.30 -16.73 6.33
C ILE A 873 -22.87 -16.51 7.73
N LEU A 874 -22.00 -16.48 8.75
CA LEU A 874 -22.41 -16.27 10.14
C LEU A 874 -23.14 -14.94 10.33
N TRP A 875 -22.62 -13.86 9.74
CA TRP A 875 -23.24 -12.55 9.82
C TRP A 875 -24.62 -12.56 9.17
N MET A 876 -24.76 -13.15 7.97
CA MET A 876 -26.02 -13.22 7.26
C MET A 876 -27.07 -14.02 8.04
N ASP A 877 -26.69 -15.17 8.59
CA ASP A 877 -27.59 -16.04 9.36
C ASP A 877 -28.11 -15.35 10.63
N SER A 878 -27.26 -14.64 11.36
CA SER A 878 -27.63 -13.96 12.62
C SER A 878 -28.35 -12.63 12.39
N ASN A 879 -27.98 -11.85 11.37
CA ASN A 879 -28.35 -10.43 11.29
C ASN A 879 -29.37 -10.08 10.21
N VAL A 880 -29.53 -10.88 9.14
CA VAL A 880 -30.51 -10.57 8.08
C VAL A 880 -31.95 -10.49 8.61
N PRO A 881 -32.43 -11.40 9.49
CA PRO A 881 -33.77 -11.27 10.07
C PRO A 881 -33.96 -9.98 10.87
N LEU A 882 -32.92 -9.57 11.62
CA LEU A 882 -32.93 -8.34 12.42
C LEU A 882 -32.92 -7.09 11.53
N LEU A 883 -32.11 -7.10 10.47
CA LEU A 883 -32.05 -6.02 9.48
C LEU A 883 -33.41 -5.83 8.80
N LYS A 884 -34.06 -6.92 8.39
CA LYS A 884 -35.40 -6.87 7.80
C LYS A 884 -36.40 -6.26 8.77
N ALA A 885 -36.46 -6.77 10.01
CA ALA A 885 -37.37 -6.24 11.02
C ALA A 885 -37.14 -4.75 11.30
N TRP A 886 -35.88 -4.31 11.34
CA TRP A 886 -35.54 -2.90 11.54
C TRP A 886 -35.98 -2.04 10.35
N LEU A 887 -35.70 -2.45 9.11
CA LEU A 887 -36.11 -1.73 7.91
C LEU A 887 -37.64 -1.64 7.76
N ASP A 888 -38.36 -2.70 8.12
CA ASP A 888 -39.82 -2.72 8.13
C ASP A 888 -40.37 -1.68 9.12
N MET A 889 -39.78 -1.56 10.31
CA MET A 889 -40.16 -0.52 11.28
C MET A 889 -39.91 0.90 10.75
N GLN A 890 -38.79 1.12 10.06
CA GLN A 890 -38.47 2.42 9.47
C GLN A 890 -39.45 2.81 8.34
N SER A 891 -39.98 1.82 7.61
CA SER A 891 -40.94 2.06 6.53
C SER A 891 -42.36 2.42 7.01
N VAL A 892 -42.69 2.12 8.27
CA VAL A 892 -44.00 2.42 8.90
C VAL A 892 -44.01 3.78 9.61
N GLN A 893 -42.84 4.37 9.87
CA GLN A 893 -42.69 5.71 10.45
C GLN A 893 -42.72 6.84 9.40
N ASP A 894 -42.80 6.47 8.12
CA ASP A 894 -43.15 7.34 6.98
C ASP A 894 -44.66 7.29 6.70
#